data_AF-Q4KBG7-F1
#
_entry.id   AF-Q4KBG7-F1
#
_cell.length_a   1.000
_cell.length_b   1.000
_cell.length_c   1.000
_cell.angle_alpha   90.00
_cell.angle_beta   90.00
_cell.angle_gamma   90.00
#
_symmetry.space_group_name_H-M   'P 1'
#
loop_
_entity.id
_entity.type
_entity.pdbx_description
1 polymer ?
#
loop_
_entity_poly.entity_id
_entity_poly.type
_entity_poly.pdbx_seq_one_letter_code
_entity_poly.pdbx_strand_id
1 'polypeptide(L)'
;MPEASSPASEKSLSRLLLELLWQLAALLIPIFFVTLLPPPAALGVLLGCAAAMTLAARLGWPKTARGLARLMISAAFGLGFSLGRALPAYWDIAAAFTSIFAGLAAVSHLERRLGLVQPSPTPISAWGGNEPQQTPEGQPIRVFNHGEIAMGGPTYCDYLFPDGVLLQGLGSSARFSSDGRYFAAPLPSRQHWGLAILDREQRRLYRCNREHFWELDAFSADTLSGRHSPLVDNGQHQASLNSLLQEAECVELVAVADLWLEPGQWLEALARQDFEESAPHGSHRLHASLALPASLRALEQPLEPLRTPPYRISIDGQPSGLLLRADAPRIWRDDGRALACIAHEQAQPEAACCWLWQADKGWRALPAPWVASHAEPSFYPGPLLSLDRHWLGYSAYLDLAEADHGRYGYRLHSTHSDSETGVGHDRQGCLQVAPLPLTRTQLLQPLDGSGARGESRIQSQPLLGEQRALFSWLTDNPRGLGAYRCQIGTWQLPGCWLLDHRVSDCQRYLALLPWSETLELAPQVVVADLQQQRLIYSPALLAARLLDFRQGRLSLAVLVGRLDPDHASSPLQRFNRPAPAPEHAAAFCTEGPASQPCYERQDWLVIDDQLQPVAPWRLVDRPQAAVAEGDFIQPAPDGRDAAWLFGSETEYADSWLRETSPRLGGHLLTASGCAVGDLAPSLIWSTDARYLALTRLRLGAGDPQQGYRAWQLLLLDVQERSLRIAPDWLRHRPLFQHFDARGLALQLFERDWQAADDPDPGRSLEWALEDLLRLPAEPLREHQGLWLSAADWPQARAWQALRRPAHPAFRAGA
;
A
#
# COMPACT_ATOMS: atom_id res chain seq x y z
N MET A 1 48.41 30.73 -17.57
CA MET A 1 49.19 29.58 -18.08
C MET A 1 48.80 28.37 -17.24
N PRO A 2 48.26 27.30 -17.83
CA PRO A 2 48.06 26.05 -17.12
C PRO A 2 49.34 25.21 -17.18
N GLU A 3 49.83 24.76 -16.02
CA GLU A 3 50.88 23.74 -15.92
C GLU A 3 50.29 22.36 -16.26
N ALA A 4 51.04 21.64 -17.09
CA ALA A 4 50.65 20.38 -17.70
C ALA A 4 50.60 19.22 -16.70
N SER A 5 49.50 18.48 -16.71
CA SER A 5 49.39 17.13 -16.15
C SER A 5 50.25 16.15 -16.95
N SER A 6 51.18 15.47 -16.29
CA SER A 6 51.96 14.36 -16.86
C SER A 6 51.04 13.23 -17.36
N PRO A 7 51.23 12.69 -18.58
CA PRO A 7 50.40 11.61 -19.10
C PRO A 7 50.75 10.27 -18.42
N ALA A 8 49.71 9.59 -17.92
CA ALA A 8 49.80 8.18 -17.55
C ALA A 8 50.13 7.35 -18.79
N SER A 9 51.20 6.56 -18.72
CA SER A 9 51.66 5.66 -19.78
C SER A 9 50.58 4.60 -20.10
N GLU A 10 49.75 4.82 -21.11
CA GLU A 10 48.85 3.82 -21.67
C GLU A 10 49.65 2.62 -22.23
N LYS A 11 49.45 1.43 -21.66
CA LYS A 11 50.06 0.20 -22.17
C LYS A 11 49.41 -0.16 -23.52
N SER A 12 50.20 -0.37 -24.58
CA SER A 12 49.66 -0.71 -25.91
C SER A 12 48.85 -2.01 -25.89
N LEU A 13 47.78 -2.05 -26.69
CA LEU A 13 46.90 -3.23 -26.86
C LEU A 13 47.69 -4.51 -27.18
N SER A 14 48.76 -4.40 -27.97
CA SER A 14 49.65 -5.52 -28.30
C SER A 14 50.36 -6.12 -27.08
N ARG A 15 50.77 -5.27 -26.13
CA ARG A 15 51.39 -5.70 -24.87
C ARG A 15 50.37 -6.37 -23.95
N LEU A 16 49.15 -5.84 -23.89
CA LEU A 16 48.06 -6.46 -23.13
C LEU A 16 47.67 -7.84 -23.68
N LEU A 17 47.64 -8.00 -25.01
CA LEU A 17 47.39 -9.29 -25.67
C LEU A 17 48.50 -10.32 -25.41
N LEU A 18 49.77 -9.89 -25.47
CA LEU A 18 50.91 -10.75 -25.11
C LEU A 18 50.91 -11.12 -23.63
N GLU A 19 50.59 -10.17 -22.74
CA GLU A 19 50.44 -10.43 -21.31
C GLU A 19 49.28 -11.41 -21.03
N LEU A 20 48.15 -11.29 -21.75
CA LEU A 20 47.02 -12.21 -21.65
C LEU A 20 47.38 -13.62 -22.16
N LEU A 21 48.00 -13.73 -23.34
CA LEU A 21 48.46 -15.01 -23.88
C LEU A 21 49.46 -15.70 -22.93
N TRP A 22 50.36 -14.93 -22.34
CA TRP A 22 51.29 -15.44 -21.34
C TRP A 22 50.58 -15.92 -20.07
N GLN A 23 49.61 -15.16 -19.56
CA GLN A 23 48.82 -15.55 -18.37
C GLN A 23 48.01 -16.82 -18.62
N LEU A 24 47.38 -16.93 -19.81
CA LEU A 24 46.64 -18.14 -20.21
C LEU A 24 47.58 -19.34 -20.36
N ALA A 25 48.75 -19.17 -21.00
CA ALA A 25 49.74 -20.23 -21.11
C ALA A 25 50.26 -20.68 -19.73
N ALA A 26 50.59 -19.73 -18.85
CA ALA A 26 51.06 -20.00 -17.49
C ALA A 26 50.02 -20.73 -16.63
N LEU A 27 48.72 -20.55 -16.90
CA LEU A 27 47.65 -21.23 -16.18
C LEU A 27 47.31 -22.60 -16.79
N LEU A 28 47.11 -22.67 -18.12
CA LEU A 28 46.59 -23.84 -18.82
C LEU A 28 47.64 -24.93 -19.04
N ILE A 29 48.90 -24.58 -19.30
CA ILE A 29 49.96 -25.57 -19.54
C ILE A 29 50.16 -26.48 -18.32
N PRO A 30 50.28 -25.95 -17.08
CA PRO A 30 50.39 -26.82 -15.91
C PRO A 30 49.14 -27.66 -15.66
N ILE A 31 47.93 -27.12 -15.89
CA ILE A 31 46.69 -27.90 -15.77
C ILE A 31 46.74 -29.10 -16.70
N PHE A 32 47.09 -28.88 -17.98
CA PHE A 32 47.18 -29.93 -18.99
C PHE A 32 48.17 -31.04 -18.59
N PHE A 33 49.39 -30.67 -18.19
CA PHE A 33 50.40 -31.65 -17.78
C PHE A 33 49.97 -32.48 -16.57
N VAL A 34 49.33 -31.86 -15.57
CA VAL A 34 48.87 -32.57 -14.38
C VAL A 34 47.67 -33.49 -14.70
N THR A 35 46.79 -33.11 -15.62
CA THR A 35 45.67 -33.95 -16.08
C THR A 35 46.13 -35.26 -16.75
N LEU A 36 47.27 -35.22 -17.45
CA LEU A 36 47.83 -36.40 -18.11
C LEU A 36 48.41 -37.44 -17.13
N LEU A 37 48.79 -37.00 -15.92
CA LEU A 37 49.31 -37.88 -14.88
C LEU A 37 48.20 -38.78 -14.30
N PRO A 38 48.54 -39.99 -13.82
CA PRO A 38 47.60 -40.78 -13.02
C PRO A 38 47.29 -40.07 -11.69
N PRO A 39 46.08 -40.25 -11.11
CA PRO A 39 45.65 -39.52 -9.92
C PRO A 39 46.64 -39.48 -8.73
N PRO A 40 47.31 -40.57 -8.33
CA PRO A 40 48.28 -40.51 -7.24
C PRO A 40 49.51 -39.65 -7.57
N ALA A 41 49.94 -39.60 -8.83
CA ALA A 41 51.04 -38.75 -9.26
C ALA A 41 50.62 -37.27 -9.34
N ALA A 42 49.39 -36.99 -9.81
CA ALA A 42 48.82 -35.64 -9.80
C ALA A 42 48.67 -35.09 -8.37
N LEU A 43 48.23 -35.93 -7.42
CA LEU A 43 48.17 -35.57 -6.00
C LEU A 43 49.57 -35.31 -5.42
N GLY A 44 50.57 -36.11 -5.83
CA GLY A 44 51.97 -35.90 -5.48
C GLY A 44 52.51 -34.53 -5.91
N VAL A 45 52.15 -34.05 -7.11
CA VAL A 45 52.51 -32.72 -7.60
C VAL A 45 51.88 -31.62 -6.73
N LEU A 46 50.60 -31.75 -6.40
CA LEU A 46 49.88 -30.79 -5.56
C LEU A 46 50.50 -30.70 -4.15
N LEU A 47 50.80 -31.84 -3.52
CA LEU A 47 51.48 -31.89 -2.22
C LEU A 47 52.92 -31.36 -2.28
N GLY A 48 53.65 -31.63 -3.37
CA GLY A 48 54.98 -31.08 -3.61
C GLY A 48 54.98 -29.55 -3.71
N CYS A 49 54.01 -28.98 -4.44
CA CYS A 49 53.81 -27.53 -4.51
C CYS A 49 53.47 -26.93 -3.14
N ALA A 50 52.62 -27.59 -2.34
CA ALA A 50 52.29 -27.15 -0.98
C ALA A 50 53.51 -27.13 -0.05
N ALA A 51 54.34 -28.17 -0.12
CA ALA A 51 55.57 -28.26 0.66
C ALA A 51 56.58 -27.18 0.24
N ALA A 52 56.79 -27.00 -1.07
CA ALA A 52 57.67 -25.97 -1.61
C ALA A 52 57.20 -24.55 -1.25
N MET A 53 55.88 -24.30 -1.31
CA MET A 53 55.26 -23.04 -0.93
C MET A 53 55.49 -22.73 0.55
N THR A 54 55.29 -23.72 1.41
CA THR A 54 55.51 -23.59 2.86
C THR A 54 56.98 -23.32 3.16
N LEU A 55 57.90 -24.00 2.47
CA LEU A 55 59.34 -23.79 2.61
C LEU A 55 59.75 -22.39 2.14
N ALA A 56 59.25 -21.93 0.99
CA ALA A 56 59.52 -20.60 0.45
C ALA A 56 58.98 -19.47 1.36
N ALA A 57 57.80 -19.66 1.94
CA ALA A 57 57.23 -18.72 2.90
C ALA A 57 58.08 -18.64 4.18
N ARG A 58 58.54 -19.79 4.71
CA ARG A 58 59.42 -19.84 5.90
C ARG A 58 60.82 -19.28 5.66
N LEU A 59 61.34 -19.39 4.44
CA LEU A 59 62.62 -18.80 4.03
C LEU A 59 62.52 -17.30 3.70
N GLY A 60 61.34 -16.68 3.86
CA GLY A 60 61.14 -15.24 3.66
C GLY A 60 61.08 -14.83 2.18
N TRP A 61 60.67 -15.73 1.28
CA TRP A 61 60.56 -15.47 -0.16
C TRP A 61 59.09 -15.35 -0.61
N PRO A 62 58.39 -14.24 -0.30
CA PRO A 62 56.94 -14.12 -0.48
C PRO A 62 56.50 -14.06 -1.94
N LYS A 63 57.37 -13.63 -2.87
CA LYS A 63 57.08 -13.63 -4.31
C LYS A 63 57.07 -15.06 -4.87
N THR A 64 58.06 -15.86 -4.47
CA THR A 64 58.20 -17.27 -4.86
C THR A 64 57.07 -18.11 -4.26
N ALA A 65 56.70 -17.87 -3.00
CA ALA A 65 55.57 -18.52 -2.35
C ALA A 65 54.23 -18.24 -3.07
N ARG A 66 53.99 -16.98 -3.50
CA ARG A 66 52.81 -16.62 -4.32
C ARG A 66 52.83 -17.23 -5.72
N GLY A 67 54.01 -17.38 -6.34
CA GLY A 67 54.17 -18.09 -7.60
C GLY A 67 53.81 -19.58 -7.48
N LEU A 68 54.24 -20.23 -6.39
CA LEU A 68 53.92 -21.62 -6.09
C LEU A 68 52.44 -21.84 -5.74
N ALA A 69 51.78 -20.85 -5.11
CA ALA A 69 50.33 -20.89 -4.90
C ALA A 69 49.55 -20.97 -6.22
N ARG A 70 49.95 -20.19 -7.23
CA ARG A 70 49.36 -20.24 -8.58
C ARG A 70 49.55 -21.60 -9.25
N LEU A 71 50.74 -22.18 -9.13
CA LEU A 71 51.00 -23.54 -9.64
C LEU A 71 50.16 -24.60 -8.92
N MET A 72 49.95 -24.42 -7.61
CA MET A 72 49.12 -25.32 -6.81
C MET A 72 47.63 -25.23 -7.19
N ILE A 73 47.13 -24.03 -7.53
CA ILE A 73 45.79 -23.85 -8.11
C ILE A 73 45.67 -24.62 -9.43
N SER A 74 46.63 -24.45 -10.35
CA SER A 74 46.64 -25.22 -11.61
C SER A 74 46.73 -26.73 -11.37
N ALA A 75 47.51 -27.18 -10.39
CA ALA A 75 47.60 -28.59 -10.03
C ALA A 75 46.28 -29.13 -9.45
N ALA A 76 45.50 -28.32 -8.73
CA ALA A 76 44.19 -28.72 -8.21
C ALA A 76 43.19 -28.95 -9.35
N PHE A 77 43.16 -28.05 -10.34
CA PHE A 77 42.37 -28.23 -11.57
C PHE A 77 42.82 -29.48 -12.34
N GLY A 78 44.13 -29.67 -12.54
CA GLY A 78 44.65 -30.84 -13.23
C GLY A 78 44.37 -32.17 -12.51
N LEU A 79 44.44 -32.19 -11.17
CA LEU A 79 44.07 -33.36 -10.36
C LEU A 79 42.58 -33.71 -10.52
N GLY A 80 41.70 -32.71 -10.53
CA GLY A 80 40.28 -32.92 -10.76
C GLY A 80 39.98 -33.56 -12.11
N PHE A 81 40.58 -33.06 -13.18
CA PHE A 81 40.42 -33.66 -14.51
C PHE A 81 41.08 -35.04 -14.63
N SER A 82 42.22 -35.27 -13.97
CA SER A 82 42.87 -36.59 -13.89
C SER A 82 41.96 -37.62 -13.18
N LEU A 83 41.34 -37.24 -12.06
CA LEU A 83 40.36 -38.07 -11.35
C LEU A 83 39.11 -38.34 -12.18
N GLY A 84 38.58 -37.31 -12.84
CA GLY A 84 37.43 -37.45 -13.74
C GLY A 84 37.70 -38.46 -14.86
N ARG A 85 38.88 -38.41 -15.50
CA ARG A 85 39.26 -39.38 -16.54
C ARG A 85 39.47 -40.80 -16.02
N ALA A 86 39.90 -40.96 -14.76
CA ALA A 86 40.22 -42.26 -14.19
C ALA A 86 39.01 -43.00 -13.61
N LEU A 87 37.90 -42.29 -13.36
CA LEU A 87 36.69 -42.85 -12.76
C LEU A 87 35.61 -43.14 -13.82
N PRO A 88 34.67 -44.05 -13.55
CA PRO A 88 33.55 -44.31 -14.46
C PRO A 88 32.64 -43.09 -14.63
N ALA A 89 31.93 -43.02 -15.76
CA ALA A 89 31.10 -41.87 -16.20
C ALA A 89 29.97 -41.42 -15.25
N TYR A 90 29.68 -42.17 -14.20
CA TYR A 90 28.69 -41.78 -13.18
C TYR A 90 29.31 -41.04 -11.98
N TRP A 91 30.63 -41.13 -11.79
CA TRP A 91 31.37 -40.45 -10.72
C TRP A 91 32.39 -39.42 -11.22
N ASP A 92 32.73 -39.41 -12.51
CA ASP A 92 33.79 -38.59 -13.10
C ASP A 92 33.63 -37.09 -12.82
N ILE A 93 32.46 -36.53 -13.11
CA ILE A 93 32.16 -35.10 -12.94
C ILE A 93 32.13 -34.74 -11.44
N ALA A 94 31.45 -35.55 -10.62
CA ALA A 94 31.31 -35.30 -9.20
C ALA A 94 32.67 -35.35 -8.47
N ALA A 95 33.53 -36.32 -8.78
CA ALA A 95 34.85 -36.43 -8.21
C ALA A 95 35.79 -35.31 -8.68
N ALA A 96 35.70 -34.90 -9.94
CA ALA A 96 36.46 -33.77 -10.48
C ALA A 96 36.11 -32.46 -9.76
N PHE A 97 34.81 -32.13 -9.64
CA PHE A 97 34.39 -30.92 -8.94
C PHE A 97 34.79 -30.94 -7.46
N THR A 98 34.52 -32.03 -6.75
CA THR A 98 34.81 -32.13 -5.31
C THR A 98 36.29 -31.95 -5.02
N SER A 99 37.16 -32.57 -5.82
CA SER A 99 38.62 -32.45 -5.65
C SER A 99 39.16 -31.06 -6.00
N ILE A 100 38.60 -30.38 -7.01
CA ILE A 100 38.97 -28.99 -7.35
C ILE A 100 38.62 -28.06 -6.19
N PHE A 101 37.37 -28.11 -5.69
CA PHE A 101 36.96 -27.23 -4.59
C PHE A 101 37.73 -27.51 -3.30
N ALA A 102 37.95 -28.79 -2.96
CA ALA A 102 38.78 -29.14 -1.81
C ALA A 102 40.23 -28.65 -1.97
N GLY A 103 40.81 -28.78 -3.16
CA GLY A 103 42.15 -28.29 -3.49
C GLY A 103 42.27 -26.77 -3.38
N LEU A 104 41.33 -26.02 -3.93
CA LEU A 104 41.30 -24.55 -3.85
C LEU A 104 41.10 -24.05 -2.41
N ALA A 105 40.23 -24.71 -1.64
CA ALA A 105 40.05 -24.40 -0.23
C ALA A 105 41.33 -24.63 0.58
N ALA A 106 42.04 -25.74 0.32
CA ALA A 106 43.33 -26.03 0.95
C ALA A 106 44.41 -24.99 0.58
N VAL A 107 44.45 -24.54 -0.68
CA VAL A 107 45.34 -23.44 -1.13
C VAL A 107 45.06 -22.16 -0.34
N SER A 108 43.78 -21.72 -0.32
CA SER A 108 43.38 -20.49 0.37
C SER A 108 43.66 -20.53 1.87
N HIS A 109 43.43 -21.67 2.51
CA HIS A 109 43.73 -21.87 3.92
C HIS A 109 45.24 -21.80 4.18
N LEU A 110 46.06 -22.41 3.32
CA LEU A 110 47.51 -22.36 3.44
C LEU A 110 48.07 -20.95 3.22
N GLU A 111 47.54 -20.20 2.24
CA GLU A 111 47.92 -18.80 1.99
C GLU A 111 47.66 -17.89 3.20
N ARG A 112 46.48 -18.04 3.83
CA ARG A 112 46.11 -17.31 5.05
C ARG A 112 47.01 -17.69 6.22
N ARG A 113 47.25 -18.99 6.43
CA ARG A 113 48.11 -19.48 7.53
C ARG A 113 49.56 -19.02 7.38
N LEU A 114 50.05 -18.84 6.15
CA LEU A 114 51.40 -18.37 5.85
C LEU A 114 51.51 -16.84 5.78
N GLY A 115 50.43 -16.09 6.06
CA GLY A 115 50.45 -14.63 6.11
C GLY A 115 50.67 -13.95 4.75
N LEU A 116 50.31 -14.63 3.65
CA LEU A 116 50.55 -14.14 2.29
C LEU A 116 49.45 -13.17 1.78
N VAL A 117 48.39 -12.93 2.58
CA VAL A 117 47.23 -12.07 2.27
C VAL A 117 46.95 -11.12 3.46
N GLN A 118 46.79 -9.81 3.21
CA GLN A 118 46.37 -8.80 4.20
C GLN A 118 44.83 -8.69 4.24
N PRO A 119 44.20 -8.48 5.41
CA PRO A 119 42.76 -8.26 5.49
C PRO A 119 42.38 -6.85 5.00
N SER A 120 41.43 -6.76 4.06
CA SER A 120 40.84 -5.48 3.65
C SER A 120 39.90 -4.95 4.75
N PRO A 121 39.80 -3.62 4.95
CA PRO A 121 38.75 -3.05 5.80
C PRO A 121 37.38 -3.42 5.23
N THR A 122 36.44 -3.75 6.11
CA THR A 122 35.07 -4.12 5.77
C THR A 122 34.40 -2.93 5.07
N PRO A 123 33.88 -3.08 3.84
CA PRO A 123 33.13 -2.00 3.20
C PRO A 123 31.82 -1.78 3.98
N ILE A 124 31.64 -0.56 4.51
CA ILE A 124 30.41 -0.14 5.18
C ILE A 124 29.52 0.53 4.14
N SER A 125 28.25 0.12 4.09
CA SER A 125 27.32 0.48 3.02
C SER A 125 26.31 1.54 3.47
N ALA A 126 25.96 2.48 2.59
CA ALA A 126 24.80 3.36 2.81
C ALA A 126 23.45 2.62 2.73
N TRP A 127 23.45 1.35 2.30
CA TRP A 127 22.30 0.44 2.28
C TRP A 127 22.11 -0.35 3.59
N GLY A 128 22.90 -0.03 4.63
CA GLY A 128 22.77 -0.61 5.96
C GLY A 128 23.56 -1.88 6.21
N GLY A 129 23.45 -2.40 7.43
CA GLY A 129 24.04 -3.67 7.88
C GLY A 129 25.49 -3.58 8.35
N ASN A 130 26.04 -2.37 8.43
CA ASN A 130 27.42 -2.11 8.85
C ASN A 130 27.54 -0.83 9.70
N GLU A 131 26.45 -0.44 10.35
CA GLU A 131 26.42 0.68 11.29
C GLU A 131 27.41 0.44 12.42
N PRO A 132 28.12 1.47 12.92
CA PRO A 132 28.97 1.31 14.08
C PRO A 132 28.13 0.94 15.31
N GLN A 133 28.35 -0.27 15.82
CA GLN A 133 27.70 -0.77 17.05
C GLN A 133 28.57 -0.60 18.30
N GLN A 134 29.78 -0.08 18.14
CA GLN A 134 30.70 0.20 19.23
C GLN A 134 31.42 1.53 18.99
N THR A 135 31.74 2.23 20.07
CA THR A 135 32.64 3.38 20.03
C THR A 135 34.08 2.90 19.80
N PRO A 136 35.02 3.79 19.42
CA PRO A 136 36.43 3.45 19.29
C PRO A 136 37.05 2.91 20.60
N GLU A 137 36.46 3.25 21.75
CA GLU A 137 36.85 2.75 23.06
C GLU A 137 36.26 1.35 23.39
N GLY A 138 35.47 0.77 22.48
CA GLY A 138 34.85 -0.55 22.64
C GLY A 138 33.54 -0.56 23.42
N GLN A 139 32.95 0.61 23.70
CA GLN A 139 31.67 0.69 24.40
C GLN A 139 30.50 0.49 23.42
N PRO A 140 29.43 -0.22 23.80
CA PRO A 140 28.32 -0.49 22.90
C PRO A 140 27.54 0.78 22.56
N ILE A 141 27.16 0.90 21.28
CA ILE A 141 26.22 1.89 20.76
C ILE A 141 24.93 1.15 20.46
N ARG A 142 23.81 1.66 20.97
CA ARG A 142 22.50 1.09 20.67
C ARG A 142 21.96 1.73 19.40
N VAL A 143 21.77 0.91 18.36
CA VAL A 143 21.24 1.30 17.05
C VAL A 143 19.83 0.76 16.89
N PHE A 144 18.86 1.62 16.59
CA PHE A 144 17.43 1.25 16.53
C PHE A 144 16.66 2.16 15.55
N ASN A 145 15.34 1.91 15.39
CA ASN A 145 14.47 2.65 14.45
C ASN A 145 15.00 2.66 13.00
N HIS A 146 15.39 1.49 12.49
CA HIS A 146 15.86 1.34 11.11
C HIS A 146 14.73 1.58 10.10
N GLY A 147 15.01 2.34 9.04
CA GLY A 147 14.11 2.55 7.92
C GLY A 147 14.86 2.85 6.62
N GLU A 148 14.13 2.94 5.52
CA GLU A 148 14.65 3.32 4.20
C GLU A 148 13.95 4.58 3.72
N ILE A 149 14.68 5.51 3.08
CA ILE A 149 14.08 6.75 2.57
C ILE A 149 13.10 6.53 1.40
N ALA A 150 13.26 5.41 0.70
CA ALA A 150 12.44 4.92 -0.41
C ALA A 150 12.67 3.41 -0.56
N MET A 151 11.80 2.72 -1.29
CA MET A 151 11.94 1.27 -1.52
C MET A 151 13.27 0.96 -2.22
N GLY A 152 14.16 0.23 -1.54
CA GLY A 152 15.51 0.00 -2.03
C GLY A 152 16.33 1.30 -2.07
N GLY A 153 16.09 2.19 -1.09
CA GLY A 153 16.74 3.47 -0.79
C GLY A 153 17.73 3.37 0.40
N PRO A 154 18.68 4.31 0.57
CA PRO A 154 19.56 4.37 1.73
C PRO A 154 18.83 4.15 3.05
N THR A 155 19.51 3.48 3.97
CA THR A 155 18.96 3.24 5.30
C THR A 155 19.33 4.35 6.26
N TYR A 156 18.43 4.62 7.21
CA TYR A 156 18.66 5.50 8.33
C TYR A 156 18.31 4.80 9.64
N CYS A 157 18.90 5.25 10.75
CA CYS A 157 18.67 4.75 12.09
C CYS A 157 18.97 5.81 13.17
N ASP A 158 18.61 5.48 14.40
CA ASP A 158 18.91 6.27 15.58
C ASP A 158 20.13 5.68 16.31
N TYR A 159 21.06 6.53 16.76
CA TYR A 159 22.28 6.16 17.48
C TYR A 159 22.21 6.67 18.93
N LEU A 160 22.13 5.74 19.90
CA LEU A 160 22.27 6.05 21.32
C LEU A 160 23.66 5.64 21.82
N PHE A 161 24.46 6.65 22.16
CA PHE A 161 25.83 6.51 22.65
C PHE A 161 25.86 6.19 24.16
N PRO A 162 26.94 5.54 24.65
CA PRO A 162 27.10 5.16 26.05
C PRO A 162 27.20 6.36 27.02
N ASP A 163 27.51 7.55 26.54
CA ASP A 163 27.52 8.81 27.29
C ASP A 163 26.15 9.52 27.33
N GLY A 164 25.13 8.95 26.69
CA GLY A 164 23.76 9.45 26.68
C GLY A 164 23.43 10.35 25.50
N VAL A 165 24.36 10.62 24.58
CA VAL A 165 24.01 11.33 23.33
C VAL A 165 23.09 10.45 22.50
N LEU A 166 21.96 11.00 22.05
CA LEU A 166 21.03 10.33 21.14
C LEU A 166 20.84 11.19 19.90
N LEU A 167 21.22 10.64 18.74
CA LEU A 167 21.03 11.26 17.43
C LEU A 167 20.03 10.45 16.61
N GLN A 168 19.10 11.12 15.95
CA GLN A 168 17.99 10.48 15.24
C GLN A 168 18.10 10.59 13.73
N GLY A 169 17.59 9.57 13.02
CA GLY A 169 17.40 9.59 11.57
C GLY A 169 18.70 9.81 10.77
N LEU A 170 19.82 9.36 11.31
CA LEU A 170 21.12 9.47 10.65
C LEU A 170 21.31 8.28 9.69
N GLY A 171 22.01 8.51 8.59
CA GLY A 171 22.29 7.47 7.60
C GLY A 171 23.26 6.42 8.13
N SER A 172 23.05 5.17 7.71
CA SER A 172 23.82 4.02 8.19
C SER A 172 25.32 4.05 7.87
N SER A 173 25.75 4.85 6.89
CA SER A 173 27.17 5.00 6.52
C SER A 173 27.90 5.96 7.47
N ALA A 174 27.93 5.62 8.76
CA ALA A 174 28.56 6.44 9.79
C ALA A 174 30.02 6.04 10.06
N ARG A 175 30.83 6.98 10.56
CA ARG A 175 32.26 6.81 10.89
C ARG A 175 32.67 7.59 12.13
N PHE A 176 33.61 7.03 12.87
CA PHE A 176 34.39 7.76 13.86
C PHE A 176 35.67 8.29 13.23
N SER A 177 36.12 9.47 13.66
CA SER A 177 37.46 9.94 13.40
C SER A 177 38.50 8.98 14.00
N SER A 178 39.71 8.97 13.46
CA SER A 178 40.78 8.06 13.91
C SER A 178 41.20 8.25 15.38
N ASP A 179 40.96 9.43 15.95
CA ASP A 179 41.18 9.75 17.36
C ASP A 179 39.94 9.50 18.24
N GLY A 180 38.80 9.12 17.64
CA GLY A 180 37.54 8.79 18.28
C GLY A 180 36.73 9.96 18.84
N ARG A 181 37.21 11.19 18.68
CA ARG A 181 36.54 12.40 19.17
C ARG A 181 35.26 12.71 18.39
N TYR A 182 35.31 12.59 17.07
CA TYR A 182 34.20 12.95 16.20
C TYR A 182 33.48 11.72 15.67
N PHE A 183 32.16 11.85 15.51
CA PHE A 183 31.32 10.89 14.81
C PHE A 183 30.64 11.61 13.65
N ALA A 184 30.73 11.06 12.44
CA ALA A 184 30.12 11.62 11.24
C ALA A 184 29.13 10.62 10.64
N ALA A 185 27.97 11.11 10.19
CA ALA A 185 26.99 10.30 9.46
C ALA A 185 26.26 11.17 8.42
N PRO A 186 25.93 10.64 7.23
CA PRO A 186 25.12 11.35 6.27
C PRO A 186 23.69 11.56 6.80
N LEU A 187 23.00 12.58 6.29
CA LEU A 187 21.59 12.86 6.54
C LEU A 187 20.80 12.54 5.26
N PRO A 188 20.31 11.31 5.09
CA PRO A 188 19.65 10.89 3.86
C PRO A 188 18.27 11.55 3.74
N SER A 189 17.95 12.05 2.55
CA SER A 189 16.67 12.67 2.23
C SER A 189 16.37 12.52 0.73
N ARG A 190 15.10 12.62 0.36
CA ARG A 190 14.67 12.53 -1.04
C ARG A 190 15.08 13.74 -1.89
N GLN A 191 15.31 14.89 -1.26
CA GLN A 191 15.54 16.15 -1.97
C GLN A 191 16.93 16.74 -1.73
N HIS A 192 17.43 16.74 -0.49
CA HIS A 192 18.67 17.42 -0.13
C HIS A 192 19.46 16.60 0.88
N TRP A 193 20.69 16.22 0.53
CA TRP A 193 21.55 15.40 1.38
C TRP A 193 22.40 16.28 2.29
N GLY A 194 22.50 15.90 3.56
CA GLY A 194 23.34 16.61 4.54
C GLY A 194 24.40 15.71 5.17
N LEU A 195 25.20 16.30 6.04
CA LEU A 195 26.17 15.58 6.87
C LEU A 195 26.05 16.07 8.31
N ALA A 196 25.93 15.13 9.25
CA ALA A 196 25.96 15.39 10.69
C ALA A 196 27.34 15.02 11.24
N ILE A 197 27.97 15.90 12.02
CA ILE A 197 29.21 15.63 12.74
C ILE A 197 28.99 15.93 14.23
N LEU A 198 29.10 14.92 15.08
CA LEU A 198 29.08 15.06 16.54
C LEU A 198 30.51 15.20 17.06
N ASP A 199 30.78 16.29 17.80
CA ASP A 199 31.92 16.38 18.70
C ASP A 199 31.51 15.80 20.07
N ARG A 200 32.01 14.60 20.38
CA ARG A 200 31.61 13.87 21.59
C ARG A 200 32.14 14.50 22.87
N GLU A 201 33.33 15.10 22.82
CA GLU A 201 33.94 15.76 23.98
C GLU A 201 33.18 17.02 24.37
N GLN A 202 32.75 17.80 23.36
CA GLN A 202 32.02 19.05 23.59
C GLN A 202 30.50 18.88 23.62
N ARG A 203 29.98 17.70 23.24
CA ARG A 203 28.55 17.41 23.07
C ARG A 203 27.86 18.42 22.15
N ARG A 204 28.49 18.67 21.00
CA ARG A 204 27.98 19.59 19.97
C ARG A 204 27.76 18.85 18.67
N LEU A 205 26.61 19.10 18.06
CA LEU A 205 26.25 18.54 16.77
C LEU A 205 26.42 19.63 15.70
N TYR A 206 27.16 19.32 14.65
CA TYR A 206 27.37 20.21 13.51
C TYR A 206 26.57 19.66 12.33
N ARG A 207 25.59 20.44 11.85
CA ARG A 207 24.79 20.12 10.65
C ARG A 207 25.41 20.83 9.45
N CYS A 208 26.07 20.06 8.60
CA CYS A 208 26.75 20.56 7.41
C CYS A 208 25.82 20.44 6.21
N ASN A 209 25.62 21.53 5.47
CA ASN A 209 24.87 21.50 4.21
C ASN A 209 25.77 21.11 3.03
N ARG A 210 26.21 19.85 3.01
CA ARG A 210 27.12 19.31 1.97
C ARG A 210 26.49 18.05 1.35
N GLU A 211 25.93 18.22 0.15
CA GLU A 211 25.25 17.13 -0.58
C GLU A 211 26.18 16.04 -1.13
N HIS A 212 27.50 16.26 -1.07
CA HIS A 212 28.48 15.41 -1.74
C HIS A 212 28.78 14.09 -1.03
N PHE A 213 28.27 13.89 0.20
CA PHE A 213 28.53 12.70 1.00
C PHE A 213 27.27 11.87 1.16
N TRP A 214 27.11 10.90 0.25
CA TRP A 214 26.08 9.86 0.34
C TRP A 214 26.56 8.67 1.17
N GLU A 215 27.85 8.32 1.06
CA GLU A 215 28.51 7.24 1.78
C GLU A 215 29.88 7.72 2.27
N LEU A 216 30.22 7.39 3.52
CA LEU A 216 31.50 7.75 4.12
C LEU A 216 32.47 6.58 4.00
N ASP A 217 33.64 6.83 3.42
CA ASP A 217 34.68 5.81 3.24
C ASP A 217 35.60 5.77 4.47
N ALA A 218 36.15 6.94 4.87
CA ALA A 218 37.11 7.07 5.96
C ALA A 218 37.04 8.44 6.66
N PHE A 219 37.42 8.47 7.94
CA PHE A 219 37.49 9.69 8.74
C PHE A 219 38.78 9.70 9.56
N SER A 220 39.72 10.57 9.16
CA SER A 220 40.97 10.84 9.89
C SER A 220 40.77 11.95 10.93
N ALA A 221 41.82 12.36 11.65
CA ALA A 221 41.73 13.44 12.64
C ALA A 221 41.31 14.80 12.02
N ASP A 222 41.61 15.03 10.74
CA ASP A 222 41.51 16.34 10.10
C ASP A 222 40.84 16.30 8.71
N THR A 223 40.56 15.11 8.17
CA THR A 223 39.84 14.96 6.88
C THR A 223 38.79 13.85 6.90
N LEU A 224 37.65 14.13 6.26
CA LEU A 224 36.58 13.17 5.99
C LEU A 224 36.56 12.87 4.48
N SER A 225 36.53 11.59 4.12
CA SER A 225 36.41 11.14 2.73
C SER A 225 35.22 10.21 2.54
N GLY A 226 34.57 10.32 1.39
CA GLY A 226 33.39 9.54 1.04
C GLY A 226 33.05 9.69 -0.44
N ARG A 227 31.81 9.36 -0.79
CA ARG A 227 31.36 9.29 -2.19
C ARG A 227 30.09 10.08 -2.42
N HIS A 228 29.96 10.61 -3.63
CA HIS A 228 28.72 11.21 -4.11
C HIS A 228 27.68 10.14 -4.41
N SER A 229 26.40 10.52 -4.47
CA SER A 229 25.32 9.64 -4.87
C SER A 229 25.62 8.98 -6.23
N PRO A 230 25.42 7.66 -6.36
CA PRO A 230 25.62 6.93 -7.62
C PRO A 230 24.59 7.28 -8.69
N LEU A 231 23.50 7.94 -8.31
CA LEU A 231 22.50 8.46 -9.26
C LEU A 231 22.99 9.70 -10.02
N VAL A 232 24.10 10.30 -9.59
CA VAL A 232 24.64 11.53 -10.18
C VAL A 232 26.06 11.31 -10.71
N ASP A 233 27.01 10.89 -9.86
CA ASP A 233 28.44 10.85 -10.21
C ASP A 233 29.18 9.65 -9.62
N ASN A 234 28.80 9.17 -8.43
CA ASN A 234 29.54 8.16 -7.65
C ASN A 234 31.01 8.51 -7.38
N GLY A 235 31.42 9.77 -7.59
CA GLY A 235 32.79 10.24 -7.46
C GLY A 235 33.26 10.24 -6.01
N GLN A 236 34.58 10.10 -5.82
CA GLN A 236 35.21 10.24 -4.50
C GLN A 236 35.36 11.72 -4.13
N HIS A 237 34.97 12.05 -2.90
CA HIS A 237 35.08 13.38 -2.33
C HIS A 237 35.85 13.35 -1.02
N GLN A 238 36.60 14.41 -0.77
CA GLN A 238 37.31 14.63 0.48
C GLN A 238 37.11 16.08 0.94
N ALA A 239 36.86 16.27 2.24
CA ALA A 239 36.70 17.58 2.85
C ALA A 239 37.53 17.68 4.14
N SER A 240 38.05 18.87 4.41
CA SER A 240 38.73 19.17 5.68
C SER A 240 37.71 19.32 6.79
N LEU A 241 37.96 18.71 7.95
CA LEU A 241 37.09 18.80 9.12
C LEU A 241 36.89 20.26 9.55
N ASN A 242 37.95 21.07 9.59
CA ASN A 242 37.85 22.48 9.98
C ASN A 242 36.93 23.28 9.04
N SER A 243 37.00 23.02 7.73
CA SER A 243 36.10 23.64 6.75
C SER A 243 34.65 23.22 6.97
N LEU A 244 34.41 21.93 7.26
CA LEU A 244 33.06 21.42 7.54
C LEU A 244 32.48 22.07 8.80
N LEU A 245 33.25 22.15 9.89
CA LEU A 245 32.79 22.71 11.16
C LEU A 245 32.54 24.22 11.08
N GLN A 246 33.31 24.97 10.29
CA GLN A 246 33.13 26.42 10.11
C GLN A 246 31.88 26.79 9.32
N GLU A 247 31.50 25.97 8.34
CA GLU A 247 30.33 26.20 7.49
C GLU A 247 29.05 25.57 8.06
N ALA A 248 29.18 24.71 9.07
CA ALA A 248 28.06 24.01 9.67
C ALA A 248 27.27 24.88 10.64
N GLU A 249 25.98 24.56 10.75
CA GLU A 249 25.18 25.00 11.87
C GLU A 249 25.61 24.22 13.12
N CYS A 250 26.16 24.91 14.12
CA CYS A 250 26.56 24.33 15.39
C CYS A 250 25.37 24.33 16.37
N VAL A 251 24.96 23.13 16.77
CA VAL A 251 23.84 22.90 17.69
C VAL A 251 24.37 22.35 19.00
N GLU A 252 24.11 23.08 20.10
CA GLU A 252 24.45 22.62 21.44
C GLU A 252 23.40 21.62 21.94
N LEU A 253 23.85 20.45 22.39
CA LEU A 253 22.94 19.43 22.92
C LEU A 253 22.46 19.81 24.33
N VAL A 254 21.17 19.62 24.58
CA VAL A 254 20.53 19.89 25.86
C VAL A 254 20.43 18.61 26.67
N ALA A 255 20.81 18.69 27.95
CA ALA A 255 20.68 17.58 28.89
C ALA A 255 19.22 17.41 29.34
N VAL A 256 18.72 16.17 29.29
CA VAL A 256 17.40 15.79 29.81
C VAL A 256 17.51 14.42 30.47
N ALA A 257 17.24 14.35 31.77
CA ALA A 257 17.48 13.15 32.57
C ALA A 257 18.91 12.61 32.35
N ASP A 258 19.05 11.44 31.73
CA ASP A 258 20.32 10.79 31.40
C ASP A 258 20.69 10.87 29.91
N LEU A 259 20.00 11.70 29.12
CA LEU A 259 20.22 11.91 27.68
C LEU A 259 20.78 13.31 27.36
N TRP A 260 21.44 13.40 26.21
CA TRP A 260 21.85 14.63 25.53
C TRP A 260 21.22 14.67 24.14
N LEU A 261 20.35 15.67 23.92
CA LEU A 261 19.47 15.73 22.76
C LEU A 261 19.60 17.05 22.03
N GLU A 262 19.34 17.01 20.73
CA GLU A 262 19.14 18.22 19.95
C GLU A 262 17.89 18.98 20.47
N PRO A 263 17.95 20.31 20.64
CA PRO A 263 16.80 21.10 21.03
C PRO A 263 15.67 20.95 20.00
N GLY A 264 14.45 20.69 20.47
CA GLY A 264 13.29 20.53 19.62
C GLY A 264 11.98 20.86 20.35
N GLN A 265 10.85 20.53 19.72
CA GLN A 265 9.51 20.83 20.27
C GLN A 265 9.25 20.20 21.65
N TRP A 266 9.96 19.13 22.00
CA TRP A 266 9.88 18.49 23.31
C TRP A 266 10.30 19.42 24.47
N LEU A 267 11.12 20.44 24.23
CA LEU A 267 11.51 21.43 25.24
C LEU A 267 10.30 22.19 25.78
N GLU A 268 9.37 22.58 24.91
CA GLU A 268 8.14 23.26 25.29
C GLU A 268 7.23 22.33 26.12
N ALA A 269 7.21 21.04 25.76
CA ALA A 269 6.43 20.03 26.47
C ALA A 269 6.96 19.79 27.89
N LEU A 270 8.28 19.80 28.10
CA LEU A 270 8.92 19.67 29.42
C LEU A 270 8.92 20.96 30.25
N ALA A 271 8.80 22.12 29.62
CA ALA A 271 8.70 23.40 30.33
C ALA A 271 7.45 23.45 31.23
N ARG A 272 6.40 22.69 30.87
CA ARG A 272 5.23 22.45 31.73
C ARG A 272 5.57 21.37 32.75
N GLN A 273 6.16 21.78 33.87
CA GLN A 273 6.44 20.87 34.98
C GLN A 273 5.15 20.36 35.64
N ASP A 274 4.17 21.25 35.79
CA ASP A 274 2.89 20.93 36.40
C ASP A 274 1.76 21.60 35.62
N PHE A 275 0.56 21.02 35.71
CA PHE A 275 -0.68 21.70 35.34
C PHE A 275 -1.80 21.40 36.33
N GLU A 276 -2.72 22.35 36.45
CA GLU A 276 -3.92 22.21 37.26
C GLU A 276 -5.16 22.36 36.39
N GLU A 277 -6.16 21.53 36.68
CA GLU A 277 -7.48 21.60 36.06
C GLU A 277 -8.55 21.57 37.14
N SER A 278 -9.42 22.58 37.15
CA SER A 278 -10.52 22.64 38.11
C SER A 278 -11.75 21.95 37.55
N ALA A 279 -12.44 21.18 38.38
CA ALA A 279 -13.76 20.66 38.07
C ALA A 279 -14.74 21.82 37.78
N PRO A 280 -15.82 21.57 37.02
CA PRO A 280 -16.93 22.50 36.92
C PRO A 280 -17.36 22.99 38.30
N HIS A 281 -17.54 24.31 38.44
CA HIS A 281 -17.86 25.00 39.70
C HIS A 281 -16.75 25.01 40.78
N GLY A 282 -15.55 24.48 40.49
CA GLY A 282 -14.37 24.61 41.34
C GLY A 282 -14.36 23.77 42.61
N SER A 283 -15.25 22.77 42.73
CA SER A 283 -15.38 21.93 43.92
C SER A 283 -14.22 20.97 44.14
N HIS A 284 -13.54 20.57 43.07
CA HIS A 284 -12.41 19.64 43.06
C HIS A 284 -11.34 20.12 42.10
N ARG A 285 -10.09 19.76 42.35
CA ARG A 285 -8.95 20.14 41.52
C ARG A 285 -8.09 18.93 41.17
N LEU A 286 -7.91 18.68 39.88
CA LEU A 286 -6.90 17.78 39.34
C LEU A 286 -5.57 18.53 39.30
N HIS A 287 -4.56 18.00 39.97
CA HIS A 287 -3.17 18.44 39.87
C HIS A 287 -2.37 17.36 39.16
N ALA A 288 -1.58 17.73 38.17
CA ALA A 288 -0.78 16.82 37.38
C ALA A 288 0.68 17.31 37.38
N SER A 289 1.60 16.43 37.74
CA SER A 289 3.04 16.71 37.84
C SER A 289 3.85 15.80 36.93
N LEU A 290 4.78 16.36 36.18
CA LEU A 290 5.61 15.64 35.22
C LEU A 290 6.38 14.51 35.91
N ALA A 291 6.33 13.32 35.33
CA ALA A 291 6.81 12.09 35.95
C ALA A 291 7.72 11.31 35.00
N LEU A 292 8.89 11.87 34.69
CA LEU A 292 9.88 11.17 33.87
C LEU A 292 10.43 9.92 34.58
N PRO A 293 10.69 8.83 33.83
CA PRO A 293 11.42 7.67 34.34
C PRO A 293 12.81 8.05 34.84
N ALA A 294 13.38 7.23 35.73
CA ALA A 294 14.72 7.46 36.29
C ALA A 294 15.84 7.39 35.24
N SER A 295 15.64 6.63 34.16
CA SER A 295 16.55 6.52 33.03
C SER A 295 15.75 6.39 31.75
N LEU A 296 15.89 7.35 30.83
CA LEU A 296 15.30 7.30 29.49
C LEU A 296 16.09 6.34 28.60
N ARG A 297 17.41 6.24 28.82
CA ARG A 297 18.29 5.34 28.06
C ARG A 297 17.92 3.87 28.17
N ALA A 298 17.36 3.46 29.31
CA ALA A 298 16.97 2.08 29.57
C ALA A 298 15.66 1.67 28.87
N LEU A 299 14.88 2.63 28.35
CA LEU A 299 13.60 2.36 27.69
C LEU A 299 13.80 1.81 26.29
N GLU A 300 12.88 0.97 25.81
CA GLU A 300 12.90 0.52 24.42
C GLU A 300 12.81 1.71 23.45
N GLN A 301 11.99 2.70 23.75
CA GLN A 301 11.89 3.96 23.00
C GLN A 301 12.27 5.14 23.92
N PRO A 302 13.55 5.58 23.94
CA PRO A 302 14.05 6.58 24.90
C PRO A 302 13.34 7.94 24.88
N LEU A 303 12.78 8.32 23.72
CA LEU A 303 12.14 9.61 23.52
C LEU A 303 10.63 9.60 23.69
N GLU A 304 10.00 8.42 23.88
CA GLU A 304 8.55 8.33 24.04
C GLU A 304 8.07 9.22 25.21
N PRO A 305 8.68 9.20 26.42
CA PRO A 305 8.26 10.08 27.52
C PRO A 305 8.51 11.58 27.29
N LEU A 306 9.23 11.96 26.23
CA LEU A 306 9.44 13.36 25.87
C LEU A 306 8.47 13.82 24.79
N ARG A 307 8.10 12.91 23.88
CA ARG A 307 7.07 13.13 22.85
C ARG A 307 5.68 13.13 23.48
N THR A 308 5.45 12.25 24.45
CA THR A 308 4.15 12.03 25.09
C THR A 308 4.31 12.07 26.62
N PRO A 309 4.57 13.25 27.21
CA PRO A 309 5.01 13.34 28.60
C PRO A 309 4.00 12.77 29.60
N PRO A 310 4.43 11.85 30.49
CA PRO A 310 3.58 11.28 31.52
C PRO A 310 3.51 12.20 32.75
N TYR A 311 2.32 12.35 33.32
CA TYR A 311 2.07 13.13 34.52
C TYR A 311 1.47 12.26 35.61
N ARG A 312 2.02 12.34 36.82
CA ARG A 312 1.37 11.82 38.04
C ARG A 312 0.23 12.73 38.41
N ILE A 313 -0.95 12.15 38.57
CA ILE A 313 -2.15 12.92 38.90
C ILE A 313 -2.57 12.74 40.36
N SER A 314 -3.13 13.81 40.92
CA SER A 314 -3.80 13.82 42.22
C SER A 314 -5.09 14.63 42.13
N ILE A 315 -6.07 14.31 42.96
CA ILE A 315 -7.29 15.13 43.11
C ILE A 315 -7.31 15.67 44.54
N ASP A 316 -7.42 16.99 44.68
CA ASP A 316 -7.40 17.69 45.97
C ASP A 316 -6.19 17.33 46.84
N GLY A 317 -5.04 17.14 46.19
CA GLY A 317 -3.79 16.74 46.84
C GLY A 317 -3.67 15.26 47.19
N GLN A 318 -4.70 14.43 46.94
CA GLN A 318 -4.64 12.97 47.13
C GLN A 318 -4.06 12.27 45.90
N PRO A 319 -2.88 11.62 45.99
CA PRO A 319 -2.27 10.92 44.86
C PRO A 319 -3.15 9.75 44.37
N SER A 320 -3.25 9.57 43.05
CA SER A 320 -4.04 8.47 42.47
C SER A 320 -3.25 7.19 42.23
N GLY A 321 -1.92 7.28 42.09
CA GLY A 321 -1.09 6.17 41.58
C GLY A 321 -1.14 5.99 40.06
N LEU A 322 -1.81 6.90 39.35
CA LEU A 322 -1.99 6.86 37.90
C LEU A 322 -1.05 7.84 37.17
N LEU A 323 -0.68 7.47 35.95
CA LEU A 323 0.04 8.28 34.99
C LEU A 323 -0.88 8.66 33.83
N LEU A 324 -1.07 9.96 33.64
CA LEU A 324 -1.85 10.56 32.56
C LEU A 324 -0.90 11.14 31.52
N ARG A 325 -1.10 10.87 30.24
CA ARG A 325 -0.34 11.59 29.19
C ARG A 325 -0.87 13.00 29.03
N ALA A 326 -0.01 13.95 28.67
CA ALA A 326 -0.39 15.36 28.47
C ALA A 326 -1.61 15.55 27.54
N ASP A 327 -1.64 14.76 26.47
CA ASP A 327 -2.62 14.74 25.40
C ASP A 327 -3.79 13.77 25.66
N ALA A 328 -3.77 13.05 26.79
CA ALA A 328 -4.79 12.04 27.08
C ALA A 328 -6.18 12.72 27.26
N PRO A 329 -7.22 12.18 26.61
CA PRO A 329 -8.57 12.68 26.76
C PRO A 329 -9.05 12.47 28.19
N ARG A 330 -9.72 13.49 28.71
CA ARG A 330 -10.31 13.51 30.05
C ARG A 330 -11.54 14.41 30.06
N ILE A 331 -12.48 14.08 30.93
CA ILE A 331 -13.74 14.80 31.01
C ILE A 331 -14.28 14.80 32.44
N TRP A 332 -14.60 16.00 32.92
CA TRP A 332 -15.36 16.18 34.14
C TRP A 332 -16.85 16.04 33.86
N ARG A 333 -17.58 15.48 34.82
CA ARG A 333 -19.04 15.58 34.84
C ARG A 333 -19.45 17.02 35.15
N ASP A 334 -20.56 17.48 34.57
CA ASP A 334 -21.06 18.85 34.73
C ASP A 334 -21.24 19.30 36.19
N ASP A 335 -21.57 18.38 37.09
CA ASP A 335 -21.72 18.68 38.53
C ASP A 335 -20.39 18.74 39.30
N GLY A 336 -19.26 18.52 38.62
CA GLY A 336 -17.91 18.50 39.18
C GLY A 336 -17.58 17.28 40.05
N ARG A 337 -18.51 16.33 40.24
CA ARG A 337 -18.35 15.23 41.23
C ARG A 337 -17.75 13.94 40.66
N ALA A 338 -17.41 13.92 39.37
CA ALA A 338 -16.75 12.78 38.74
C ALA A 338 -15.83 13.23 37.60
N LEU A 339 -14.74 12.48 37.37
CA LEU A 339 -13.77 12.67 36.30
C LEU A 339 -13.51 11.33 35.63
N ALA A 340 -13.54 11.28 34.30
CA ALA A 340 -13.07 10.14 33.52
C ALA A 340 -11.83 10.52 32.73
N CYS A 341 -10.83 9.64 32.66
CA CYS A 341 -9.62 9.85 31.86
C CYS A 341 -9.01 8.53 31.39
N ILE A 342 -8.22 8.57 30.32
CA ILE A 342 -7.39 7.44 29.89
C ILE A 342 -6.02 7.55 30.56
N ALA A 343 -5.68 6.57 31.41
CA ALA A 343 -4.45 6.58 32.20
C ALA A 343 -3.88 5.17 32.37
N HIS A 344 -2.62 5.10 32.79
CA HIS A 344 -1.93 3.86 33.11
C HIS A 344 -1.63 3.80 34.61
N GLU A 345 -1.59 2.61 35.19
CA GLU A 345 -1.06 2.46 36.54
C GLU A 345 0.45 2.64 36.54
N GLN A 346 0.98 3.33 37.56
CA GLN A 346 2.43 3.55 37.65
C GLN A 346 3.23 2.24 37.74
N ALA A 347 2.65 1.18 38.32
CA ALA A 347 3.28 -0.13 38.42
C ALA A 347 3.18 -0.97 37.13
N GLN A 348 2.27 -0.62 36.22
CA GLN A 348 1.98 -1.37 34.98
C GLN A 348 1.76 -0.40 33.81
N PRO A 349 2.85 0.20 33.26
CA PRO A 349 2.74 1.26 32.26
C PRO A 349 2.24 0.80 30.88
N GLU A 350 2.14 -0.51 30.62
CA GLU A 350 1.84 -1.03 29.28
C GLU A 350 0.34 -1.10 28.93
N ALA A 351 -0.57 -1.02 29.91
CA ALA A 351 -2.01 -1.16 29.68
C ALA A 351 -2.78 0.12 30.03
N ALA A 352 -2.94 1.02 29.07
CA ALA A 352 -3.83 2.17 29.22
C ALA A 352 -5.28 1.67 29.31
N CYS A 353 -6.04 2.16 30.28
CA CYS A 353 -7.48 1.94 30.33
C CYS A 353 -8.22 3.19 30.79
N CYS A 354 -9.54 3.13 30.72
CA CYS A 354 -10.36 4.23 31.20
C CYS A 354 -10.51 4.14 32.72
N TRP A 355 -10.16 5.22 33.41
CA TRP A 355 -10.33 5.38 34.85
C TRP A 355 -11.45 6.35 35.14
N LEU A 356 -12.26 6.04 36.15
CA LEU A 356 -13.31 6.89 36.67
C LEU A 356 -12.98 7.23 38.12
N TRP A 357 -12.91 8.53 38.42
CA TRP A 357 -12.95 9.05 39.77
C TRP A 357 -14.35 9.54 40.10
N GLN A 358 -14.85 9.20 41.29
CA GLN A 358 -16.07 9.80 41.85
C GLN A 358 -15.79 10.28 43.27
N ALA A 359 -16.31 11.46 43.63
CA ALA A 359 -16.05 12.08 44.93
C ALA A 359 -16.38 11.17 46.14
N ASP A 360 -17.35 10.27 45.99
CA ASP A 360 -17.83 9.33 47.01
C ASP A 360 -17.18 7.94 46.95
N LYS A 361 -16.55 7.56 45.82
CA LYS A 361 -16.01 6.20 45.61
C LYS A 361 -14.50 6.17 45.34
N GLY A 362 -13.87 7.30 45.05
CA GLY A 362 -12.49 7.38 44.62
C GLY A 362 -12.28 6.88 43.18
N TRP A 363 -11.04 6.50 42.87
CA TRP A 363 -10.63 5.99 41.57
C TRP A 363 -10.98 4.51 41.39
N ARG A 364 -11.49 4.15 40.21
CA ARG A 364 -11.64 2.77 39.76
C ARG A 364 -11.41 2.67 38.24
N ALA A 365 -10.85 1.56 37.80
CA ALA A 365 -10.81 1.23 36.37
C ALA A 365 -12.21 0.86 35.88
N LEU A 366 -12.57 1.32 34.69
CA LEU A 366 -13.73 0.85 33.95
C LEU A 366 -13.31 -0.32 33.06
N PRO A 367 -14.20 -1.32 32.84
CA PRO A 367 -13.91 -2.40 31.91
C PRO A 367 -13.82 -1.89 30.47
N ALA A 368 -13.40 -2.75 29.54
CA ALA A 368 -13.43 -2.40 28.12
C ALA A 368 -14.84 -1.96 27.71
N PRO A 369 -14.99 -0.83 26.99
CA PRO A 369 -16.32 -0.26 26.72
C PRO A 369 -17.09 -1.04 25.65
N TRP A 370 -16.43 -1.92 24.90
CA TRP A 370 -17.00 -2.68 23.80
C TRP A 370 -16.41 -4.09 23.71
N VAL A 371 -17.25 -5.06 23.35
CA VAL A 371 -16.87 -6.44 23.04
C VAL A 371 -17.11 -6.67 21.55
N ALA A 372 -16.04 -6.72 20.77
CA ALA A 372 -16.12 -6.87 19.32
C ALA A 372 -16.55 -8.28 18.88
N SER A 373 -17.24 -8.35 17.75
CA SER A 373 -17.58 -9.60 17.06
C SER A 373 -17.05 -9.60 15.64
N HIS A 374 -16.46 -10.70 15.19
CA HIS A 374 -15.98 -10.85 13.81
C HIS A 374 -17.10 -10.88 12.76
N ALA A 375 -18.34 -11.18 13.18
CA ALA A 375 -19.50 -11.20 12.29
C ALA A 375 -20.13 -9.80 12.08
N GLU A 376 -19.69 -8.79 12.82
CA GLU A 376 -20.21 -7.42 12.75
C GLU A 376 -19.24 -6.49 12.01
N PRO A 377 -19.72 -5.34 11.50
CA PRO A 377 -18.85 -4.25 11.06
C PRO A 377 -17.80 -3.90 12.11
N SER A 378 -16.60 -3.53 11.66
CA SER A 378 -15.58 -3.11 12.59
C SER A 378 -16.01 -1.82 13.29
N PHE A 379 -15.88 -1.83 14.62
CA PHE A 379 -16.32 -0.74 15.48
C PHE A 379 -15.25 -0.43 16.53
N TYR A 380 -14.81 0.83 16.58
CA TYR A 380 -13.75 1.26 17.50
C TYR A 380 -14.21 2.46 18.33
N PRO A 381 -14.15 2.35 19.67
CA PRO A 381 -14.25 3.50 20.56
C PRO A 381 -13.09 4.47 20.30
N GLY A 382 -13.41 5.76 20.26
CA GLY A 382 -12.48 6.87 20.15
C GLY A 382 -12.42 7.71 21.43
N PRO A 383 -12.03 9.00 21.34
CA PRO A 383 -11.96 9.91 22.49
C PRO A 383 -13.25 10.00 23.31
N LEU A 384 -13.09 10.32 24.60
CA LEU A 384 -14.19 10.62 25.53
C LEU A 384 -14.96 11.88 25.07
N LEU A 385 -16.30 11.82 25.12
CA LEU A 385 -17.18 12.91 24.69
C LEU A 385 -18.02 13.52 25.81
N SER A 386 -18.55 12.68 26.70
CA SER A 386 -19.49 13.11 27.75
C SER A 386 -19.42 12.21 28.96
N LEU A 387 -19.66 12.75 30.15
CA LEU A 387 -19.79 11.97 31.38
C LEU A 387 -21.04 12.44 32.13
N ASP A 388 -21.98 11.53 32.37
CA ASP A 388 -23.16 11.80 33.19
C ASP A 388 -23.20 10.91 34.46
N ARG A 389 -24.36 10.79 35.11
CA ARG A 389 -24.51 10.00 36.33
C ARG A 389 -24.49 8.49 36.12
N HIS A 390 -24.78 8.03 34.90
CA HIS A 390 -24.98 6.62 34.54
C HIS A 390 -24.09 6.18 33.39
N TRP A 391 -23.69 7.09 32.49
CA TRP A 391 -22.99 6.77 31.26
C TRP A 391 -21.71 7.59 31.08
N LEU A 392 -20.70 6.92 30.54
CA LEU A 392 -19.55 7.53 29.89
C LEU A 392 -19.72 7.39 28.39
N GLY A 393 -19.72 8.52 27.68
CA GLY A 393 -19.84 8.60 26.23
C GLY A 393 -18.48 8.64 25.57
N TYR A 394 -18.28 7.79 24.57
CA TYR A 394 -17.13 7.80 23.67
C TYR A 394 -17.60 8.21 22.29
N SER A 395 -16.77 8.93 21.56
CA SER A 395 -16.88 8.95 20.11
C SER A 395 -16.61 7.53 19.59
N ALA A 396 -17.22 7.17 18.48
CA ALA A 396 -16.94 5.91 17.82
C ALA A 396 -17.20 6.04 16.33
N TYR A 397 -16.87 5.01 15.58
CA TYR A 397 -17.23 4.92 14.18
C TYR A 397 -17.44 3.47 13.75
N LEU A 398 -18.23 3.30 12.69
CA LEU A 398 -18.28 2.07 11.90
C LEU A 398 -17.38 2.23 10.68
N ASP A 399 -16.72 1.14 10.31
CA ASP A 399 -15.94 1.04 9.07
C ASP A 399 -16.79 1.29 7.81
N LEU A 400 -16.10 1.69 6.75
CA LEU A 400 -16.66 1.72 5.40
C LEU A 400 -16.33 0.39 4.72
N ALA A 401 -17.35 -0.28 4.17
CA ALA A 401 -17.15 -1.45 3.34
C ALA A 401 -16.86 -1.04 1.90
N GLU A 402 -15.90 -1.71 1.25
CA GLU A 402 -15.57 -1.49 -0.16
C GLU A 402 -15.32 -2.83 -0.86
N ALA A 403 -15.79 -2.98 -2.09
CA ALA A 403 -15.51 -4.17 -2.88
C ALA A 403 -14.13 -4.09 -3.52
N ASP A 404 -13.43 -5.22 -3.63
CA ASP A 404 -12.04 -5.29 -4.13
C ASP A 404 -11.86 -4.88 -5.61
N HIS A 405 -12.93 -4.81 -6.39
CA HIS A 405 -12.95 -4.33 -7.78
C HIS A 405 -13.90 -3.12 -7.98
N GLY A 406 -14.06 -2.29 -6.95
CA GLY A 406 -14.83 -1.04 -7.01
C GLY A 406 -16.35 -1.26 -7.00
N ARG A 407 -16.98 -1.41 -8.17
CA ARG A 407 -18.45 -1.63 -8.27
C ARG A 407 -18.88 -3.07 -8.04
N TYR A 408 -17.96 -4.01 -8.12
CA TYR A 408 -18.19 -5.40 -7.77
C TYR A 408 -16.96 -5.93 -7.02
N GLY A 409 -17.05 -7.15 -6.50
CA GLY A 409 -15.90 -7.78 -5.90
C GLY A 409 -16.13 -9.18 -5.38
N TYR A 410 -15.04 -9.87 -5.06
CA TYR A 410 -15.05 -11.18 -4.44
C TYR A 410 -14.81 -11.12 -2.93
N ARG A 411 -14.50 -9.92 -2.42
CA ARG A 411 -14.31 -9.62 -1.02
C ARG A 411 -14.84 -8.21 -0.71
N LEU A 412 -15.16 -8.00 0.57
CA LEU A 412 -15.43 -6.68 1.11
C LEU A 412 -14.30 -6.32 2.08
N HIS A 413 -13.65 -5.20 1.82
CA HIS A 413 -12.62 -4.62 2.66
C HIS A 413 -13.22 -3.61 3.64
N SER A 414 -12.58 -3.49 4.80
CA SER A 414 -12.91 -2.50 5.82
C SER A 414 -11.93 -1.33 5.75
N THR A 415 -12.45 -0.14 5.47
CA THR A 415 -11.69 1.11 5.49
C THR A 415 -11.98 1.85 6.80
N HIS A 416 -10.91 2.18 7.55
CA HIS A 416 -10.97 2.78 8.89
C HIS A 416 -10.59 4.27 8.92
N SER A 417 -10.60 4.91 7.76
CA SER A 417 -10.42 6.34 7.60
C SER A 417 -11.57 6.92 6.79
N ASP A 418 -11.74 8.24 6.87
CA ASP A 418 -12.53 8.93 5.85
C ASP A 418 -11.91 8.63 4.47
N SER A 419 -12.77 8.49 3.47
CA SER A 419 -12.38 8.11 2.11
C SER A 419 -13.12 8.98 1.11
N GLU A 420 -13.13 8.56 -0.15
CA GLU A 420 -13.84 9.18 -1.24
C GLU A 420 -14.74 8.16 -1.91
N THR A 421 -15.79 8.62 -2.59
CA THR A 421 -16.69 7.75 -3.35
C THR A 421 -17.14 8.43 -4.63
N GLY A 422 -17.46 7.60 -5.63
CA GLY A 422 -18.13 8.03 -6.84
C GLY A 422 -19.57 8.47 -6.55
N VAL A 423 -19.89 9.73 -6.84
CA VAL A 423 -21.23 10.31 -6.65
C VAL A 423 -22.02 10.47 -7.95
N GLY A 424 -21.36 10.31 -9.09
CA GLY A 424 -21.98 10.44 -10.40
C GLY A 424 -20.96 10.54 -11.51
N HIS A 425 -21.41 11.01 -12.66
CA HIS A 425 -20.59 11.20 -13.84
C HIS A 425 -20.90 12.54 -14.47
N ASP A 426 -19.90 13.14 -15.10
CA ASP A 426 -20.14 14.26 -16.00
C ASP A 426 -20.77 13.79 -17.34
N ARG A 427 -20.96 14.72 -18.27
CA ARG A 427 -21.57 14.41 -19.58
C ARG A 427 -20.72 13.49 -20.46
N GLN A 428 -19.40 13.46 -20.26
CA GLN A 428 -18.47 12.59 -20.98
C GLN A 428 -18.26 11.25 -20.26
N GLY A 429 -18.94 11.02 -19.14
CA GLY A 429 -18.84 9.77 -18.37
C GLY A 429 -17.65 9.74 -17.42
N CYS A 430 -16.93 10.84 -17.22
CA CYS A 430 -15.85 10.91 -16.24
C CYS A 430 -16.44 10.86 -14.83
N LEU A 431 -15.81 10.08 -13.94
CA LEU A 431 -16.27 9.89 -12.57
C LEU A 431 -16.22 11.20 -11.79
N GLN A 432 -17.31 11.55 -11.11
CA GLN A 432 -17.34 12.63 -10.13
C GLN A 432 -17.15 12.04 -8.73
N VAL A 433 -16.17 12.56 -8.02
CA VAL A 433 -15.75 12.08 -6.71
C VAL A 433 -16.17 13.07 -5.64
N ALA A 434 -16.57 12.58 -4.48
CA ALA A 434 -16.81 13.40 -3.30
C ALA A 434 -16.33 12.69 -2.03
N PRO A 435 -16.07 13.44 -0.94
CA PRO A 435 -15.76 12.86 0.35
C PRO A 435 -16.83 11.87 0.82
N LEU A 436 -16.37 10.80 1.46
CA LEU A 436 -17.16 9.81 2.16
C LEU A 436 -16.60 9.66 3.59
N PRO A 437 -17.17 10.38 4.56
CA PRO A 437 -16.74 10.24 5.95
C PRO A 437 -17.19 8.89 6.51
N LEU A 438 -16.43 8.37 7.48
CA LEU A 438 -16.84 7.22 8.29
C LEU A 438 -18.20 7.48 8.95
N THR A 439 -18.96 6.42 9.19
CA THR A 439 -20.22 6.55 9.93
C THR A 439 -19.91 6.81 11.39
N ARG A 440 -19.98 8.09 11.79
CA ARG A 440 -19.65 8.52 13.15
C ARG A 440 -20.76 8.10 14.12
N THR A 441 -20.40 7.54 15.25
CA THR A 441 -21.36 7.08 16.26
C THR A 441 -20.90 7.54 17.64
N GLN A 442 -21.73 7.30 18.66
CA GLN A 442 -21.32 7.44 20.05
C GLN A 442 -21.58 6.12 20.77
N LEU A 443 -20.59 5.67 21.54
CA LEU A 443 -20.74 4.52 22.42
C LEU A 443 -21.03 5.03 23.83
N LEU A 444 -22.08 4.53 24.44
CA LEU A 444 -22.45 4.82 25.82
C LEU A 444 -22.10 3.59 26.66
N GLN A 445 -21.06 3.70 27.49
CA GLN A 445 -20.68 2.69 28.46
C GLN A 445 -21.33 2.98 29.82
N PRO A 446 -21.99 2.02 30.47
CA PRO A 446 -22.55 2.24 31.79
C PRO A 446 -21.43 2.30 32.85
N LEU A 447 -21.49 3.27 33.77
CA LEU A 447 -20.44 3.49 34.77
C LEU A 447 -20.28 2.34 35.77
N ASP A 448 -21.38 1.62 36.06
CA ASP A 448 -21.41 0.49 36.99
C ASP A 448 -21.55 -0.87 36.24
N GLY A 449 -21.21 -0.90 34.95
CA GLY A 449 -21.23 -2.12 34.13
C GLY A 449 -20.07 -3.08 34.41
N SER A 450 -20.28 -4.35 34.08
CA SER A 450 -19.25 -5.39 34.11
C SER A 450 -18.39 -5.45 32.84
N GLY A 451 -18.80 -4.74 31.78
CA GLY A 451 -18.15 -4.80 30.46
C GLY A 451 -18.61 -5.99 29.63
N ALA A 452 -19.71 -6.63 30.03
CA ALA A 452 -20.28 -7.74 29.27
C ALA A 452 -20.89 -7.26 27.94
N ARG A 453 -20.95 -8.19 26.96
CA ARG A 453 -21.59 -7.92 25.67
C ARG A 453 -23.01 -7.42 25.88
N GLY A 454 -23.32 -6.29 25.25
CA GLY A 454 -24.65 -5.68 25.25
C GLY A 454 -25.00 -4.76 26.42
N GLU A 455 -24.11 -4.57 27.39
CA GLU A 455 -24.31 -3.54 28.43
C GLU A 455 -24.19 -2.12 27.86
N SER A 456 -23.26 -1.91 26.94
CA SER A 456 -23.08 -0.63 26.24
C SER A 456 -24.14 -0.42 25.16
N ARG A 457 -24.46 0.85 24.90
CA ARG A 457 -25.42 1.25 23.85
C ARG A 457 -24.72 2.09 22.80
N ILE A 458 -25.27 2.10 21.58
CA ILE A 458 -24.69 2.87 20.47
C ILE A 458 -25.71 3.89 20.00
N GLN A 459 -25.26 5.12 19.76
CA GLN A 459 -26.05 6.17 19.15
C GLN A 459 -25.53 6.49 17.74
N SER A 460 -26.46 6.66 16.79
CA SER A 460 -26.15 7.11 15.44
C SER A 460 -25.65 8.56 15.42
N GLN A 461 -25.25 9.04 14.24
CA GLN A 461 -25.19 10.47 13.94
C GLN A 461 -26.54 11.16 14.22
N PRO A 462 -26.54 12.48 14.46
CA PRO A 462 -27.77 13.25 14.55
C PRO A 462 -28.65 13.06 13.31
N LEU A 463 -29.92 12.83 13.56
CA LEU A 463 -31.00 12.78 12.61
C LEU A 463 -31.83 14.06 12.74
N LEU A 464 -32.85 14.22 11.89
CA LEU A 464 -33.78 15.35 11.91
C LEU A 464 -34.23 15.72 13.33
N GLY A 465 -34.03 16.99 13.70
CA GLY A 465 -34.37 17.50 15.04
C GLY A 465 -33.35 17.14 16.13
N GLU A 466 -32.09 16.90 15.76
CA GLU A 466 -30.98 16.52 16.64
C GLU A 466 -31.22 15.21 17.42
N GLN A 467 -32.17 14.39 16.96
CA GLN A 467 -32.44 13.08 17.54
C GLN A 467 -31.33 12.11 17.15
N ARG A 468 -31.09 11.08 17.96
CA ARG A 468 -30.17 9.99 17.62
C ARG A 468 -30.89 8.67 17.73
N ALA A 469 -30.63 7.76 16.79
CA ALA A 469 -31.09 6.39 16.89
C ALA A 469 -30.23 5.67 17.95
N LEU A 470 -30.90 5.09 18.95
CA LEU A 470 -30.28 4.31 20.02
C LEU A 470 -30.39 2.82 19.69
N PHE A 471 -29.24 2.18 19.53
CA PHE A 471 -29.09 0.75 19.34
C PHE A 471 -28.75 0.09 20.68
N SER A 472 -29.62 -0.82 21.12
CA SER A 472 -29.42 -1.63 22.32
C SER A 472 -29.38 -3.09 21.92
N TRP A 473 -28.28 -3.78 22.26
CA TRP A 473 -28.11 -5.20 21.98
C TRP A 473 -29.20 -6.04 22.66
N LEU A 474 -29.60 -7.13 22.01
CA LEU A 474 -30.61 -8.07 22.48
C LEU A 474 -30.04 -9.49 22.63
N THR A 475 -29.42 -10.01 21.57
CA THR A 475 -28.87 -11.37 21.50
C THR A 475 -27.89 -11.47 20.34
N ASP A 476 -27.10 -12.53 20.30
CA ASP A 476 -26.36 -12.94 19.11
C ASP A 476 -27.02 -14.16 18.47
N ASN A 477 -26.82 -14.34 17.16
CA ASN A 477 -27.04 -15.63 16.51
C ASN A 477 -25.85 -16.59 16.79
N PRO A 478 -25.92 -17.88 16.39
CA PRO A 478 -24.83 -18.84 16.61
C PRO A 478 -23.47 -18.47 15.98
N ARG A 479 -23.43 -17.49 15.08
CA ARG A 479 -22.22 -16.97 14.43
C ARG A 479 -21.65 -15.72 15.12
N GLY A 480 -22.31 -15.21 16.16
CA GLY A 480 -21.91 -13.99 16.87
C GLY A 480 -22.41 -12.69 16.24
N LEU A 481 -23.33 -12.74 15.26
CA LEU A 481 -23.96 -11.56 14.67
C LEU A 481 -25.03 -11.02 15.62
N GLY A 482 -24.86 -9.79 16.11
CA GLY A 482 -25.74 -9.19 17.10
C GLY A 482 -27.05 -8.67 16.54
N ALA A 483 -28.14 -8.92 17.27
CA ALA A 483 -29.45 -8.34 17.08
C ALA A 483 -29.60 -7.10 17.97
N TYR A 484 -29.98 -5.97 17.37
CA TYR A 484 -30.16 -4.71 18.09
C TYR A 484 -31.60 -4.23 18.00
N ARG A 485 -32.11 -3.74 19.12
CA ARG A 485 -33.31 -2.90 19.16
C ARG A 485 -32.91 -1.47 18.79
N CYS A 486 -33.66 -0.84 17.90
CA CYS A 486 -33.43 0.55 17.48
C CYS A 486 -34.56 1.46 17.95
N GLN A 487 -34.24 2.55 18.65
CA GLN A 487 -35.20 3.55 19.13
C GLN A 487 -34.78 4.95 18.68
N ILE A 488 -35.70 5.73 18.10
CA ILE A 488 -35.47 7.11 17.67
C ILE A 488 -36.42 8.02 18.46
N GLY A 489 -35.90 8.77 19.43
CA GLY A 489 -36.75 9.52 20.35
C GLY A 489 -37.73 8.61 21.09
N THR A 490 -39.04 8.82 20.91
CA THR A 490 -40.10 7.94 21.46
C THR A 490 -40.51 6.82 20.50
N TRP A 491 -40.03 6.84 19.26
CA TRP A 491 -40.40 5.87 18.24
C TRP A 491 -39.51 4.62 18.34
N GLN A 492 -40.09 3.55 18.84
CA GLN A 492 -39.47 2.23 18.84
C GLN A 492 -39.67 1.57 17.47
N LEU A 493 -38.58 1.33 16.73
CA LEU A 493 -38.68 0.65 15.44
C LEU A 493 -39.08 -0.83 15.66
N PRO A 494 -40.03 -1.36 14.88
CA PRO A 494 -40.41 -2.77 14.96
C PRO A 494 -39.29 -3.68 14.44
N GLY A 495 -39.11 -4.84 15.07
CA GLY A 495 -38.12 -5.85 14.67
C GLY A 495 -36.74 -5.67 15.30
N CYS A 496 -35.79 -6.48 14.81
CA CYS A 496 -34.39 -6.49 15.21
C CYS A 496 -33.52 -6.04 14.03
N TRP A 497 -32.44 -5.33 14.33
CA TRP A 497 -31.60 -4.67 13.34
C TRP A 497 -30.14 -5.06 13.52
N LEU A 498 -29.37 -5.07 12.43
CA LEU A 498 -27.91 -5.14 12.49
C LEU A 498 -27.35 -3.79 12.96
N LEU A 499 -26.10 -3.80 13.42
CA LEU A 499 -25.41 -2.57 13.81
C LEU A 499 -25.08 -1.66 12.63
N ASP A 500 -24.90 -2.22 11.42
CA ASP A 500 -24.61 -1.42 10.21
C ASP A 500 -25.80 -0.53 9.83
N HIS A 501 -25.59 0.79 9.88
CA HIS A 501 -26.59 1.80 9.58
C HIS A 501 -25.95 3.00 8.85
N ARG A 502 -26.75 3.77 8.12
CA ARG A 502 -26.32 5.02 7.48
C ARG A 502 -27.37 6.11 7.67
N VAL A 503 -26.93 7.29 8.11
CA VAL A 503 -27.76 8.50 8.14
C VAL A 503 -27.62 9.20 6.80
N SER A 504 -28.74 9.59 6.18
CA SER A 504 -28.70 10.36 4.94
C SER A 504 -28.08 11.74 5.17
N ASP A 505 -27.45 12.30 4.15
CA ASP A 505 -26.96 13.69 4.13
C ASP A 505 -28.00 14.76 4.55
N CYS A 506 -29.28 14.56 4.25
CA CYS A 506 -30.37 15.44 4.68
C CYS A 506 -30.90 15.15 6.10
N GLN A 507 -30.30 14.20 6.83
CA GLN A 507 -30.64 13.74 8.19
C GLN A 507 -32.06 13.21 8.40
N ARG A 508 -32.92 13.27 7.38
CA ARG A 508 -34.31 12.80 7.42
C ARG A 508 -34.41 11.27 7.45
N TYR A 509 -33.45 10.57 6.84
CA TYR A 509 -33.53 9.14 6.64
C TYR A 509 -32.43 8.40 7.39
N LEU A 510 -32.80 7.23 7.93
CA LEU A 510 -31.87 6.24 8.50
C LEU A 510 -32.03 4.92 7.73
N ALA A 511 -30.97 4.50 7.04
CA ALA A 511 -30.91 3.18 6.41
C ALA A 511 -30.46 2.12 7.43
N LEU A 512 -31.15 0.99 7.43
CA LEU A 512 -31.00 -0.11 8.37
C LEU A 512 -31.06 -1.45 7.65
N LEU A 513 -30.34 -2.43 8.20
CA LEU A 513 -30.39 -3.82 7.78
C LEU A 513 -31.15 -4.66 8.83
N PRO A 514 -32.26 -5.32 8.47
CA PRO A 514 -32.93 -6.26 9.37
C PRO A 514 -32.03 -7.42 9.77
N TRP A 515 -32.06 -7.79 11.06
CA TRP A 515 -31.37 -8.97 11.57
C TRP A 515 -32.21 -10.24 11.32
N SER A 516 -31.52 -11.35 11.09
CA SER A 516 -32.12 -12.69 10.98
C SER A 516 -31.35 -13.69 11.84
N GLU A 517 -32.06 -14.61 12.47
CA GLU A 517 -31.44 -15.68 13.26
C GLU A 517 -30.75 -16.73 12.38
N THR A 518 -31.30 -16.97 11.18
CA THR A 518 -30.88 -18.07 10.29
C THR A 518 -30.05 -17.61 9.09
N LEU A 519 -30.05 -16.31 8.78
CA LEU A 519 -29.37 -15.73 7.62
C LEU A 519 -28.31 -14.74 8.09
N GLU A 520 -27.07 -14.90 7.62
CA GLU A 520 -25.94 -14.01 7.95
C GLU A 520 -26.05 -12.64 7.28
N LEU A 521 -26.78 -12.55 6.17
CA LEU A 521 -27.04 -11.32 5.43
C LEU A 521 -28.48 -10.83 5.66
N ALA A 522 -28.72 -9.55 5.43
CA ALA A 522 -30.07 -9.00 5.53
C ALA A 522 -30.88 -9.33 4.25
N PRO A 523 -32.13 -9.81 4.36
CA PRO A 523 -32.96 -10.22 3.22
C PRO A 523 -33.57 -9.06 2.42
N GLN A 524 -33.36 -7.83 2.89
CA GLN A 524 -33.80 -6.57 2.31
C GLN A 524 -33.08 -5.42 3.02
N VAL A 525 -33.21 -4.20 2.51
CA VAL A 525 -32.86 -2.97 3.24
C VAL A 525 -34.11 -2.21 3.64
N VAL A 526 -34.03 -1.47 4.74
CA VAL A 526 -35.14 -0.64 5.23
C VAL A 526 -34.65 0.78 5.46
N VAL A 527 -35.44 1.76 5.01
CA VAL A 527 -35.21 3.17 5.30
C VAL A 527 -36.29 3.67 6.24
N ALA A 528 -35.89 4.15 7.42
CA ALA A 528 -36.76 4.88 8.32
C ALA A 528 -36.86 6.35 7.88
N ASP A 529 -38.06 6.80 7.55
CA ASP A 529 -38.38 8.20 7.23
C ASP A 529 -38.85 8.89 8.51
N LEU A 530 -37.99 9.72 9.11
CA LEU A 530 -38.29 10.37 10.38
C LEU A 530 -39.37 11.43 10.27
N GLN A 531 -39.49 12.08 9.12
CA GLN A 531 -40.50 13.13 8.92
C GLN A 531 -41.91 12.53 8.90
N GLN A 532 -42.05 11.35 8.31
CA GLN A 532 -43.33 10.64 8.19
C GLN A 532 -43.51 9.53 9.25
N GLN A 533 -42.50 9.30 10.09
CA GLN A 533 -42.44 8.24 11.12
C GLN A 533 -42.88 6.86 10.61
N ARG A 534 -42.26 6.40 9.52
CA ARG A 534 -42.58 5.11 8.89
C ARG A 534 -41.34 4.43 8.34
N LEU A 535 -41.50 3.15 7.98
CA LEU A 535 -40.47 2.33 7.36
C LEU A 535 -40.78 2.09 5.89
N ILE A 536 -39.78 2.28 5.03
CA ILE A 536 -39.82 2.03 3.59
C ILE A 536 -38.92 0.81 3.33
N TYR A 537 -39.49 -0.23 2.73
CA TYR A 537 -38.81 -1.51 2.52
C TYR A 537 -38.38 -1.63 1.05
N SER A 538 -37.19 -2.19 0.82
CA SER A 538 -36.80 -2.61 -0.53
C SER A 538 -37.49 -3.92 -0.92
N PRO A 539 -37.53 -4.26 -2.21
CA PRO A 539 -37.66 -5.64 -2.66
C PRO A 539 -36.63 -6.57 -2.01
N ALA A 540 -36.88 -7.88 -2.08
CA ALA A 540 -35.99 -8.90 -1.54
C ALA A 540 -34.61 -8.90 -2.23
N LEU A 541 -33.54 -8.94 -1.44
CA LEU A 541 -32.14 -9.00 -1.89
C LEU A 541 -31.24 -9.54 -0.75
N LEU A 542 -29.99 -9.88 -1.04
CA LEU A 542 -29.03 -10.31 -0.01
C LEU A 542 -28.06 -9.19 0.34
N ALA A 543 -28.49 -8.28 1.21
CA ALA A 543 -27.73 -7.08 1.55
C ALA A 543 -26.61 -7.44 2.53
N ALA A 544 -25.37 -7.23 2.11
CA ALA A 544 -24.20 -7.52 2.93
C ALA A 544 -23.79 -6.32 3.77
N ARG A 545 -23.68 -5.14 3.17
CA ARG A 545 -23.20 -3.92 3.84
C ARG A 545 -23.87 -2.68 3.26
N LEU A 546 -24.06 -1.65 4.09
CA LEU A 546 -24.45 -0.32 3.64
C LEU A 546 -23.20 0.46 3.21
N LEU A 547 -23.20 1.05 2.02
CA LEU A 547 -22.04 1.76 1.48
C LEU A 547 -22.15 3.27 1.72
N ASP A 548 -23.25 3.88 1.27
CA ASP A 548 -23.42 5.33 1.28
C ASP A 548 -24.91 5.71 1.24
N PHE A 549 -25.27 6.89 1.74
CA PHE A 549 -26.63 7.41 1.65
C PHE A 549 -26.64 8.93 1.50
N ARG A 550 -26.81 9.42 0.27
CA ARG A 550 -26.82 10.85 -0.04
C ARG A 550 -27.81 11.18 -1.14
N GLN A 551 -28.36 12.39 -1.12
CA GLN A 551 -29.27 12.90 -2.15
C GLN A 551 -30.44 11.94 -2.45
N GLY A 552 -30.95 11.25 -1.42
CA GLY A 552 -32.01 10.25 -1.56
C GLY A 552 -31.58 8.95 -2.26
N ARG A 553 -30.29 8.77 -2.58
CA ARG A 553 -29.70 7.55 -3.15
C ARG A 553 -28.99 6.75 -2.06
N LEU A 554 -29.43 5.52 -1.87
CA LEU A 554 -28.86 4.54 -0.96
C LEU A 554 -28.02 3.52 -1.76
N SER A 555 -26.75 3.40 -1.43
CA SER A 555 -25.81 2.44 -2.03
C SER A 555 -25.55 1.26 -1.10
N LEU A 556 -25.57 0.04 -1.65
CA LEU A 556 -25.47 -1.23 -0.92
C LEU A 556 -24.48 -2.17 -1.62
N ALA A 557 -23.76 -2.98 -0.84
CA ALA A 557 -23.12 -4.19 -1.36
C ALA A 557 -24.09 -5.37 -1.23
N VAL A 558 -24.38 -6.04 -2.35
CA VAL A 558 -25.35 -7.13 -2.42
C VAL A 558 -24.67 -8.40 -2.90
N LEU A 559 -24.87 -9.53 -2.21
CA LEU A 559 -24.41 -10.84 -2.68
C LEU A 559 -25.30 -11.28 -3.86
N VAL A 560 -24.74 -11.28 -5.06
CA VAL A 560 -25.48 -11.63 -6.30
C VAL A 560 -25.23 -13.06 -6.77
N GLY A 561 -24.12 -13.68 -6.32
CA GLY A 561 -23.77 -15.02 -6.73
C GLY A 561 -22.48 -15.53 -6.11
N ARG A 562 -22.01 -16.66 -6.62
CA ARG A 562 -20.73 -17.29 -6.27
C ARG A 562 -19.99 -17.76 -7.54
N LEU A 563 -18.67 -17.62 -7.52
CA LEU A 563 -17.76 -18.07 -8.57
C LEU A 563 -17.00 -19.31 -8.08
N ASP A 564 -17.13 -20.43 -8.80
CA ASP A 564 -16.35 -21.63 -8.53
C ASP A 564 -14.87 -21.46 -8.98
N PRO A 565 -13.90 -22.18 -8.38
CA PRO A 565 -12.47 -21.85 -8.47
C PRO A 565 -11.88 -22.14 -9.85
N ASP A 566 -12.49 -23.06 -10.60
CA ASP A 566 -12.09 -23.44 -11.95
C ASP A 566 -12.58 -22.45 -13.03
N HIS A 567 -13.33 -21.41 -12.65
CA HIS A 567 -13.87 -20.41 -13.56
C HIS A 567 -13.13 -19.08 -13.39
N ALA A 568 -12.70 -18.49 -14.51
CA ALA A 568 -12.18 -17.14 -14.54
C ALA A 568 -13.32 -16.12 -14.50
N SER A 569 -13.17 -15.07 -13.69
CA SER A 569 -14.06 -13.91 -13.71
C SER A 569 -13.91 -13.14 -15.02
N SER A 570 -15.03 -12.75 -15.62
CA SER A 570 -15.05 -11.77 -16.71
C SER A 570 -16.30 -10.90 -16.64
N PRO A 571 -16.34 -9.75 -17.33
CA PRO A 571 -17.56 -8.95 -17.48
C PRO A 571 -18.79 -9.72 -17.97
N LEU A 572 -18.60 -10.78 -18.78
CA LEU A 572 -19.70 -11.61 -19.28
C LEU A 572 -20.22 -12.59 -18.23
N GLN A 573 -19.38 -12.97 -17.27
CA GLN A 573 -19.72 -13.92 -16.22
C GLN A 573 -18.91 -13.64 -14.95
N ARG A 574 -19.46 -12.84 -14.04
CA ARG A 574 -18.86 -12.58 -12.73
C ARG A 574 -19.05 -13.73 -11.75
N PHE A 575 -20.09 -14.53 -11.95
CA PHE A 575 -20.41 -15.70 -11.15
C PHE A 575 -21.10 -16.76 -12.04
N ASN A 576 -20.91 -18.03 -11.71
CA ASN A 576 -21.57 -19.15 -12.37
C ASN A 576 -22.73 -19.74 -11.55
N ARG A 577 -22.83 -19.36 -10.27
CA ARG A 577 -23.91 -19.76 -9.36
C ARG A 577 -24.67 -18.53 -8.86
N PRO A 578 -25.87 -18.24 -9.39
CA PRO A 578 -26.66 -17.09 -8.94
C PRO A 578 -27.11 -17.26 -7.49
N ALA A 579 -27.23 -16.15 -6.77
CA ALA A 579 -27.79 -16.14 -5.43
C ALA A 579 -29.27 -16.60 -5.47
N PRO A 580 -29.69 -17.51 -4.57
CA PRO A 580 -31.09 -17.87 -4.42
C PRO A 580 -31.86 -16.74 -3.71
N ALA A 581 -33.19 -16.84 -3.69
CA ALA A 581 -34.03 -15.95 -2.91
C ALA A 581 -33.69 -16.05 -1.40
N PRO A 582 -33.84 -14.97 -0.61
CA PRO A 582 -33.36 -14.91 0.77
C PRO A 582 -33.85 -16.03 1.68
N GLU A 583 -35.09 -16.50 1.49
CA GLU A 583 -35.69 -17.61 2.23
C GLU A 583 -34.94 -18.95 2.08
N HIS A 584 -34.15 -19.11 1.01
CA HIS A 584 -33.35 -20.31 0.73
C HIS A 584 -31.83 -20.04 0.75
N ALA A 585 -31.41 -18.83 1.17
CA ALA A 585 -30.03 -18.37 1.01
C ALA A 585 -29.11 -18.69 2.19
N ALA A 586 -29.61 -19.25 3.30
CA ALA A 586 -28.81 -19.49 4.51
C ALA A 586 -27.52 -20.26 4.23
N ALA A 587 -27.61 -21.44 3.60
CA ALA A 587 -26.45 -22.25 3.24
C ALA A 587 -25.59 -21.63 2.11
N PHE A 588 -26.17 -20.73 1.31
CA PHE A 588 -25.44 -20.03 0.25
C PHE A 588 -24.56 -18.91 0.79
N CYS A 589 -25.03 -18.22 1.84
CA CYS A 589 -24.30 -17.15 2.50
C CYS A 589 -23.10 -17.68 3.30
N THR A 590 -23.26 -18.85 3.95
CA THR A 590 -22.18 -19.47 4.72
C THR A 590 -20.95 -19.77 3.86
N GLU A 591 -19.77 -19.40 4.34
CA GLU A 591 -18.49 -19.64 3.67
C GLU A 591 -18.28 -21.13 3.37
N GLY A 592 -18.07 -21.45 2.09
CA GLY A 592 -17.62 -22.77 1.63
C GLY A 592 -16.28 -22.63 0.91
N PRO A 593 -15.27 -23.48 1.19
CA PRO A 593 -13.90 -23.34 0.68
C PRO A 593 -13.77 -23.48 -0.84
N ALA A 594 -14.84 -23.90 -1.53
CA ALA A 594 -14.84 -24.22 -2.94
C ALA A 594 -15.48 -23.15 -3.83
N SER A 595 -15.88 -21.97 -3.34
CA SER A 595 -16.35 -20.90 -4.24
C SER A 595 -16.20 -19.52 -3.59
N GLN A 596 -15.99 -18.49 -4.40
CA GLN A 596 -15.86 -17.10 -3.96
C GLN A 596 -17.23 -16.40 -4.03
N PRO A 597 -17.67 -15.67 -3.00
CA PRO A 597 -18.86 -14.83 -3.11
C PRO A 597 -18.63 -13.72 -4.13
N CYS A 598 -19.69 -13.29 -4.84
CA CYS A 598 -19.65 -12.15 -5.75
C CYS A 598 -20.59 -11.08 -5.22
N TYR A 599 -20.02 -9.96 -4.81
CA TYR A 599 -20.74 -8.78 -4.35
C TYR A 599 -20.84 -7.77 -5.49
N GLU A 600 -21.99 -7.11 -5.63
CA GLU A 600 -22.18 -5.98 -6.54
C GLU A 600 -22.74 -4.78 -5.78
N ARG A 601 -22.28 -3.58 -6.15
CA ARG A 601 -22.87 -2.32 -5.70
C ARG A 601 -24.23 -2.15 -6.38
N GLN A 602 -25.27 -2.05 -5.58
CA GLN A 602 -26.61 -1.69 -6.03
C GLN A 602 -27.03 -0.36 -5.40
N ASP A 603 -27.68 0.48 -6.20
CA ASP A 603 -28.15 1.78 -5.78
C ASP A 603 -29.67 1.85 -5.84
N TRP A 604 -30.27 2.51 -4.86
CA TRP A 604 -31.72 2.65 -4.70
C TRP A 604 -32.09 4.10 -4.44
N LEU A 605 -33.12 4.60 -5.10
CA LEU A 605 -33.65 5.94 -4.88
C LEU A 605 -34.89 5.88 -3.98
N VAL A 606 -34.95 6.77 -3.00
CA VAL A 606 -36.15 7.02 -2.19
C VAL A 606 -37.06 7.97 -2.98
N ILE A 607 -38.12 7.45 -3.60
CA ILE A 607 -39.08 8.21 -4.41
C ILE A 607 -40.49 7.81 -4.01
N ASP A 608 -41.36 8.78 -3.73
CA ASP A 608 -42.80 8.56 -3.48
C ASP A 608 -43.06 7.36 -2.55
N ASP A 609 -42.31 7.31 -1.46
CA ASP A 609 -42.48 6.34 -0.37
C ASP A 609 -42.05 4.91 -0.73
N GLN A 610 -41.27 4.76 -1.80
CA GLN A 610 -40.72 3.49 -2.27
C GLN A 610 -39.21 3.58 -2.48
N LEU A 611 -38.55 2.41 -2.39
CA LEU A 611 -37.18 2.25 -2.83
C LEU A 611 -37.17 1.71 -4.26
N GLN A 612 -36.77 2.55 -5.21
CA GLN A 612 -36.69 2.19 -6.62
C GLN A 612 -35.24 1.85 -6.99
N PRO A 613 -34.99 0.70 -7.63
CA PRO A 613 -33.63 0.33 -8.03
C PRO A 613 -33.14 1.26 -9.14
N VAL A 614 -31.91 1.72 -9.02
CA VAL A 614 -31.22 2.46 -10.09
C VAL A 614 -30.57 1.46 -11.02
N ALA A 615 -30.73 1.67 -12.33
CA ALA A 615 -30.07 0.82 -13.32
C ALA A 615 -28.54 0.90 -13.15
N PRO A 616 -27.80 -0.22 -13.29
CA PRO A 616 -26.35 -0.23 -13.15
C PRO A 616 -25.63 0.44 -14.34
N TRP A 617 -26.39 0.87 -15.35
CA TRP A 617 -25.93 1.56 -16.56
C TRP A 617 -26.61 2.92 -16.70
N ARG A 618 -25.97 3.84 -17.44
CA ARG A 618 -26.52 5.16 -17.80
C ARG A 618 -26.88 5.24 -19.28
N LEU A 619 -27.87 6.06 -19.62
CA LEU A 619 -28.14 6.43 -21.01
C LEU A 619 -27.26 7.62 -21.40
N VAL A 620 -26.62 7.57 -22.57
CA VAL A 620 -25.73 8.65 -23.05
C VAL A 620 -26.12 9.11 -24.45
N ASP A 621 -25.97 10.40 -24.70
CA ASP A 621 -26.34 11.08 -25.95
C ASP A 621 -25.13 11.51 -26.79
N ARG A 622 -23.92 11.22 -26.30
CA ARG A 622 -22.66 11.71 -26.87
C ARG A 622 -21.52 10.71 -26.64
N PRO A 623 -20.39 10.87 -27.35
CA PRO A 623 -19.20 10.07 -27.11
C PRO A 623 -18.73 10.19 -25.65
N GLN A 624 -18.39 9.05 -25.08
CA GLN A 624 -17.80 8.98 -23.74
C GLN A 624 -16.29 9.12 -23.82
N ALA A 625 -15.67 9.70 -22.81
CA ALA A 625 -14.22 9.83 -22.73
C ALA A 625 -13.55 8.45 -22.57
N ALA A 626 -12.28 8.35 -22.97
CA ALA A 626 -11.45 7.17 -22.76
C ALA A 626 -11.32 6.73 -21.28
N VAL A 627 -11.55 7.65 -20.34
CA VAL A 627 -11.53 7.41 -18.89
C VAL A 627 -12.92 7.16 -18.30
N ALA A 628 -13.96 7.14 -19.13
CA ALA A 628 -15.33 7.07 -18.66
C ALA A 628 -15.58 5.79 -17.84
N GLU A 629 -16.14 5.94 -16.65
CA GLU A 629 -16.31 4.87 -15.68
C GLU A 629 -17.73 4.29 -15.74
N GLY A 630 -17.88 2.98 -15.57
CA GLY A 630 -19.16 2.31 -15.47
C GLY A 630 -19.90 2.12 -16.80
N ASP A 631 -20.97 1.33 -16.75
CA ASP A 631 -21.69 0.86 -17.93
C ASP A 631 -22.59 1.95 -18.52
N PHE A 632 -22.77 1.94 -19.84
CA PHE A 632 -23.67 2.87 -20.51
C PHE A 632 -24.27 2.32 -21.80
N ILE A 633 -25.41 2.91 -22.19
CA ILE A 633 -26.10 2.65 -23.45
C ILE A 633 -26.08 3.93 -24.28
N GLN A 634 -25.57 3.85 -25.52
CA GLN A 634 -25.65 4.91 -26.52
C GLN A 634 -26.64 4.49 -27.62
N PRO A 635 -27.84 5.09 -27.68
CA PRO A 635 -28.79 4.87 -28.78
C PRO A 635 -28.17 5.29 -30.13
N ALA A 636 -28.53 4.57 -31.19
CA ALA A 636 -28.17 4.99 -32.54
C ALA A 636 -28.98 6.25 -32.93
N PRO A 637 -28.44 7.15 -33.77
CA PRO A 637 -29.11 8.40 -34.14
C PRO A 637 -30.48 8.25 -34.78
N ASP A 638 -30.75 7.12 -35.45
CA ASP A 638 -32.05 6.81 -36.07
C ASP A 638 -33.06 6.15 -35.11
N GLY A 639 -32.63 5.84 -33.88
CA GLY A 639 -33.43 5.18 -32.84
C GLY A 639 -33.75 3.70 -33.09
N ARG A 640 -33.17 3.07 -34.13
CA ARG A 640 -33.46 1.67 -34.50
C ARG A 640 -32.50 0.66 -33.88
N ASP A 641 -31.35 1.12 -33.41
CA ASP A 641 -30.35 0.31 -32.71
C ASP A 641 -29.86 1.05 -31.45
N ALA A 642 -29.08 0.37 -30.62
CA ALA A 642 -28.40 0.94 -29.47
C ALA A 642 -27.16 0.11 -29.14
N ALA A 643 -26.10 0.76 -28.66
CA ALA A 643 -24.87 0.12 -28.23
C ALA A 643 -24.79 0.12 -26.69
N TRP A 644 -24.76 -1.05 -26.06
CA TRP A 644 -24.51 -1.21 -24.63
C TRP A 644 -23.06 -1.61 -24.42
N LEU A 645 -22.28 -0.74 -23.77
CA LEU A 645 -20.92 -1.03 -23.34
C LEU A 645 -20.88 -1.26 -21.83
N PHE A 646 -20.24 -2.33 -21.39
CA PHE A 646 -20.14 -2.70 -19.98
C PHE A 646 -18.80 -3.31 -19.59
N GLY A 647 -18.50 -3.28 -18.29
CA GLY A 647 -17.36 -3.97 -17.68
C GLY A 647 -15.99 -3.44 -18.09
N SER A 648 -15.89 -2.14 -18.41
CA SER A 648 -14.61 -1.49 -18.63
C SER A 648 -13.95 -1.17 -17.29
N GLU A 649 -12.68 -1.54 -17.14
CA GLU A 649 -11.92 -1.43 -15.88
C GLU A 649 -10.58 -0.71 -16.09
N THR A 650 -9.92 -0.34 -15.00
CA THR A 650 -8.54 0.16 -15.06
C THR A 650 -7.55 -1.00 -15.20
N GLU A 651 -6.30 -0.70 -15.58
CA GLU A 651 -5.23 -1.71 -15.63
C GLU A 651 -4.89 -2.35 -14.26
N TYR A 652 -5.31 -1.71 -13.16
CA TYR A 652 -5.05 -2.20 -11.80
C TYR A 652 -6.14 -3.15 -11.30
N ALA A 653 -7.37 -3.01 -11.82
CA ALA A 653 -8.55 -3.74 -11.37
C ALA A 653 -8.68 -3.79 -9.83
N ASP A 654 -8.44 -2.65 -9.16
CA ASP A 654 -8.47 -2.51 -7.70
C ASP A 654 -9.71 -1.73 -7.21
N SER A 655 -9.82 -1.55 -5.90
CA SER A 655 -10.95 -0.82 -5.29
C SER A 655 -10.86 0.71 -5.44
N TRP A 656 -9.70 1.22 -5.84
CA TRP A 656 -9.46 2.66 -5.94
C TRP A 656 -10.24 3.27 -7.11
N LEU A 657 -10.81 4.46 -6.90
CA LEU A 657 -11.67 5.14 -7.89
C LEU A 657 -10.94 5.44 -9.22
N ARG A 658 -9.66 5.82 -9.12
CA ARG A 658 -8.75 6.06 -10.26
C ARG A 658 -9.42 6.96 -11.32
N GLU A 659 -9.96 8.12 -10.95
CA GLU A 659 -10.84 8.90 -11.84
C GLU A 659 -10.18 9.36 -13.14
N THR A 660 -8.85 9.53 -13.13
CA THR A 660 -8.08 10.01 -14.29
C THR A 660 -7.60 8.90 -15.21
N SER A 661 -7.68 7.64 -14.80
CA SER A 661 -7.09 6.52 -15.53
C SER A 661 -7.94 6.09 -16.73
N PRO A 662 -7.35 5.67 -17.85
CA PRO A 662 -8.11 5.12 -18.96
C PRO A 662 -8.74 3.77 -18.58
N ARG A 663 -9.86 3.42 -19.23
CA ARG A 663 -10.53 2.14 -19.05
C ARG A 663 -10.32 1.22 -20.25
N LEU A 664 -10.28 -0.09 -20.01
CA LEU A 664 -10.06 -1.14 -21.01
C LEU A 664 -10.87 -2.42 -20.67
N GLY A 665 -10.82 -3.41 -21.57
CA GLY A 665 -11.42 -4.74 -21.34
C GLY A 665 -12.96 -4.78 -21.41
N GLY A 666 -13.59 -3.68 -21.78
CA GLY A 666 -15.03 -3.56 -21.92
C GLY A 666 -15.62 -4.45 -23.02
N HIS A 667 -16.90 -4.71 -22.89
CA HIS A 667 -17.68 -5.54 -23.82
C HIS A 667 -18.81 -4.70 -24.39
N LEU A 668 -19.05 -4.83 -25.70
CA LEU A 668 -20.11 -4.15 -26.41
C LEU A 668 -21.14 -5.15 -26.94
N LEU A 669 -22.41 -4.84 -26.74
CA LEU A 669 -23.53 -5.50 -27.41
C LEU A 669 -24.44 -4.46 -28.07
N THR A 670 -24.69 -4.60 -29.37
CA THR A 670 -25.73 -3.81 -30.05
C THR A 670 -27.10 -4.47 -29.90
N ALA A 671 -28.18 -3.67 -29.94
CA ALA A 671 -29.55 -4.19 -29.93
C ALA A 671 -29.82 -5.07 -31.16
N SER A 672 -29.17 -4.77 -32.28
CA SER A 672 -29.18 -5.61 -33.49
C SER A 672 -28.35 -6.90 -33.39
N GLY A 673 -27.64 -7.15 -32.26
CA GLY A 673 -26.99 -8.42 -31.94
C GLY A 673 -25.49 -8.51 -32.22
N CYS A 674 -24.80 -7.44 -32.64
CA CYS A 674 -23.34 -7.45 -32.75
C CYS A 674 -22.70 -7.44 -31.36
N ALA A 675 -21.77 -8.37 -31.12
CA ALA A 675 -21.07 -8.51 -29.85
C ALA A 675 -19.54 -8.50 -30.07
N VAL A 676 -18.86 -7.60 -29.37
CA VAL A 676 -17.42 -7.35 -29.51
C VAL A 676 -16.80 -7.12 -28.12
N GLY A 677 -15.76 -7.87 -27.78
CA GLY A 677 -15.00 -7.73 -26.55
C GLY A 677 -13.70 -6.91 -26.68
N ASP A 678 -13.03 -6.74 -25.54
CA ASP A 678 -11.73 -6.05 -25.42
C ASP A 678 -11.80 -4.60 -25.94
N LEU A 679 -12.74 -3.81 -25.42
CA LEU A 679 -12.96 -2.43 -25.85
C LEU A 679 -12.66 -1.43 -24.73
N ALA A 680 -12.37 -0.20 -25.14
CA ALA A 680 -12.33 0.97 -24.27
C ALA A 680 -13.63 1.77 -24.43
N PRO A 681 -13.97 2.68 -23.48
CA PRO A 681 -15.30 3.27 -23.43
C PRO A 681 -15.59 4.34 -24.49
N SER A 682 -14.59 4.83 -25.23
CA SER A 682 -14.83 5.81 -26.28
C SER A 682 -15.44 5.13 -27.52
N LEU A 683 -16.68 5.49 -27.85
CA LEU A 683 -17.43 5.05 -29.03
C LEU A 683 -18.35 6.16 -29.59
N ILE A 684 -18.63 6.10 -30.89
CA ILE A 684 -19.57 7.02 -31.58
C ILE A 684 -20.26 6.34 -32.77
N TRP A 685 -21.56 6.56 -32.90
CA TRP A 685 -22.33 6.19 -34.09
C TRP A 685 -22.10 7.16 -35.25
N SER A 686 -22.06 6.62 -36.46
CA SER A 686 -22.27 7.39 -37.69
C SER A 686 -23.68 7.98 -37.74
N THR A 687 -23.84 9.13 -38.40
CA THR A 687 -25.14 9.81 -38.53
C THR A 687 -26.25 8.97 -39.18
N ASP A 688 -25.89 7.98 -40.00
CA ASP A 688 -26.83 7.07 -40.66
C ASP A 688 -27.10 5.78 -39.86
N ALA A 689 -26.54 5.69 -38.64
CA ALA A 689 -26.65 4.55 -37.73
C ALA A 689 -26.11 3.22 -38.27
N ARG A 690 -25.38 3.20 -39.40
CA ARG A 690 -24.84 1.96 -39.97
C ARG A 690 -23.53 1.54 -39.32
N TYR A 691 -22.66 2.51 -39.07
CA TYR A 691 -21.33 2.28 -38.55
C TYR A 691 -21.20 2.75 -37.11
N LEU A 692 -20.43 2.00 -36.34
CA LEU A 692 -20.03 2.36 -34.99
C LEU A 692 -18.50 2.36 -34.91
N ALA A 693 -17.93 3.53 -34.63
CA ALA A 693 -16.50 3.67 -34.39
C ALA A 693 -16.21 3.37 -32.90
N LEU A 694 -15.21 2.54 -32.67
CA LEU A 694 -14.85 1.99 -31.36
C LEU A 694 -13.37 2.18 -31.09
N THR A 695 -12.98 2.14 -29.82
CA THR A 695 -11.58 2.20 -29.41
C THR A 695 -11.20 0.99 -28.57
N ARG A 696 -9.92 0.62 -28.62
CA ARG A 696 -9.31 -0.40 -27.78
C ARG A 696 -8.01 0.13 -27.21
N LEU A 697 -7.75 -0.17 -25.95
CA LEU A 697 -6.49 0.11 -25.27
C LEU A 697 -5.75 -1.19 -25.01
N ARG A 698 -4.49 -1.28 -25.43
CA ARG A 698 -3.60 -2.40 -25.08
C ARG A 698 -2.44 -1.95 -24.22
N LEU A 699 -2.10 -2.79 -23.26
CA LEU A 699 -0.93 -2.63 -22.40
C LEU A 699 0.23 -3.45 -22.98
N GLY A 700 1.45 -2.90 -22.96
CA GLY A 700 2.68 -3.61 -23.35
C GLY A 700 2.84 -3.86 -24.86
N ALA A 701 2.12 -3.13 -25.72
CA ALA A 701 2.20 -3.27 -27.17
C ALA A 701 3.39 -2.47 -27.76
N GLY A 702 4.62 -2.96 -27.58
CA GLY A 702 5.79 -2.50 -28.35
C GLY A 702 6.99 -2.01 -27.53
N ASP A 703 8.15 -2.06 -28.19
CA ASP A 703 9.50 -1.55 -27.85
C ASP A 703 9.58 -0.57 -26.64
N PRO A 704 10.49 -0.76 -25.66
CA PRO A 704 10.63 0.09 -24.46
C PRO A 704 10.82 1.60 -24.73
N GLN A 705 11.10 2.03 -25.97
CA GLN A 705 11.09 3.45 -26.37
C GLN A 705 9.72 4.00 -26.79
N GLN A 706 8.67 3.17 -26.91
CA GLN A 706 7.41 3.49 -27.61
C GLN A 706 6.17 3.63 -26.71
N GLY A 707 6.32 3.56 -25.38
CA GLY A 707 5.25 3.76 -24.40
C GLY A 707 4.53 2.47 -23.98
N TYR A 708 4.02 2.46 -22.74
CA TYR A 708 3.40 1.28 -22.11
C TYR A 708 1.95 1.02 -22.57
N ARG A 709 1.28 2.02 -23.15
CA ARG A 709 -0.14 2.00 -23.52
C ARG A 709 -0.31 2.40 -24.99
N ALA A 710 -1.14 1.66 -25.73
CA ALA A 710 -1.41 1.94 -27.14
C ALA A 710 -2.90 1.85 -27.48
N TRP A 711 -3.40 2.90 -28.14
CA TRP A 711 -4.79 3.03 -28.58
C TRP A 711 -4.99 2.60 -30.03
N GLN A 712 -6.06 1.85 -30.30
CA GLN A 712 -6.43 1.37 -31.62
C GLN A 712 -7.86 1.77 -31.98
N LEU A 713 -8.06 2.11 -33.26
CA LEU A 713 -9.37 2.39 -33.83
C LEU A 713 -9.98 1.13 -34.46
N LEU A 714 -11.26 0.91 -34.22
CA LEU A 714 -12.05 -0.14 -34.85
C LEU A 714 -13.32 0.45 -35.46
N LEU A 715 -13.80 -0.15 -36.55
CA LEU A 715 -15.06 0.21 -37.19
C LEU A 715 -15.94 -1.03 -37.31
N LEU A 716 -17.08 -1.00 -36.63
CA LEU A 716 -18.12 -2.02 -36.72
C LEU A 716 -19.17 -1.58 -37.76
N ASP A 717 -19.38 -2.39 -38.80
CA ASP A 717 -20.54 -2.26 -39.69
C ASP A 717 -21.64 -3.19 -39.17
N VAL A 718 -22.69 -2.60 -38.59
CA VAL A 718 -23.79 -3.37 -37.98
C VAL A 718 -24.75 -3.96 -39.01
N GLN A 719 -24.71 -3.50 -40.26
CA GLN A 719 -25.55 -4.04 -41.34
C GLN A 719 -24.86 -5.19 -42.06
N GLU A 720 -23.58 -5.01 -42.42
CA GLU A 720 -22.77 -6.07 -43.03
C GLU A 720 -22.25 -7.09 -42.02
N ARG A 721 -22.40 -6.82 -40.72
CA ARG A 721 -21.92 -7.67 -39.61
C ARG A 721 -20.43 -7.94 -39.77
N SER A 722 -19.64 -6.88 -39.92
CA SER A 722 -18.20 -6.98 -40.08
C SER A 722 -17.45 -5.98 -39.21
N LEU A 723 -16.26 -6.37 -38.75
CA LEU A 723 -15.38 -5.55 -37.93
C LEU A 723 -14.10 -5.24 -38.72
N ARG A 724 -13.73 -3.97 -38.78
CA ARG A 724 -12.45 -3.50 -39.33
C ARG A 724 -11.59 -2.99 -38.20
N ILE A 725 -10.31 -3.34 -38.23
CA ILE A 725 -9.34 -2.95 -37.22
C ILE A 725 -8.23 -2.16 -37.92
N ALA A 726 -7.97 -0.94 -37.46
CA ALA A 726 -6.90 -0.12 -38.00
C ALA A 726 -5.53 -0.79 -37.71
N PRO A 727 -4.66 -0.97 -38.72
CA PRO A 727 -3.32 -1.54 -38.51
C PRO A 727 -2.42 -0.57 -37.73
N ASP A 728 -2.62 0.73 -37.92
CA ASP A 728 -1.87 1.78 -37.24
C ASP A 728 -2.49 2.13 -35.89
N TRP A 729 -1.61 2.31 -34.89
CA TRP A 729 -2.00 2.73 -33.55
C TRP A 729 -2.15 4.24 -33.50
N LEU A 730 -3.22 4.71 -32.84
CA LEU A 730 -3.41 6.13 -32.54
C LEU A 730 -2.36 6.65 -31.56
N ARG A 731 -1.81 5.76 -30.71
CA ARG A 731 -0.84 5.98 -29.62
C ARG A 731 -1.34 6.88 -28.49
N HIS A 732 -2.00 7.96 -28.84
CA HIS A 732 -2.56 8.97 -27.95
C HIS A 732 -4.00 8.65 -27.56
N ARG A 733 -4.41 9.15 -26.39
CA ARG A 733 -5.75 8.95 -25.85
C ARG A 733 -6.81 9.61 -26.73
N PRO A 734 -7.80 8.87 -27.26
CA PRO A 734 -8.80 9.42 -28.18
C PRO A 734 -10.05 9.96 -27.48
N LEU A 735 -10.65 10.97 -28.10
CA LEU A 735 -12.02 11.44 -27.84
C LEU A 735 -12.72 11.70 -29.17
N PHE A 736 -13.77 10.94 -29.46
CA PHE A 736 -14.55 11.16 -30.68
C PHE A 736 -15.33 12.48 -30.63
N GLN A 737 -15.36 13.17 -31.78
CA GLN A 737 -16.04 14.45 -31.94
C GLN A 737 -17.28 14.31 -32.83
N HIS A 738 -17.13 13.72 -34.02
CA HIS A 738 -18.22 13.54 -34.97
C HIS A 738 -17.95 12.36 -35.92
N PHE A 739 -19.02 11.77 -36.45
CA PHE A 739 -18.95 10.73 -37.46
C PHE A 739 -20.11 10.85 -38.46
N ASP A 740 -19.81 11.25 -39.70
CA ASP A 740 -20.78 11.41 -40.79
C ASP A 740 -20.33 10.68 -42.08
N ALA A 741 -21.04 10.98 -43.17
CA ALA A 741 -20.75 10.44 -44.50
C ALA A 741 -19.39 10.88 -45.07
N ARG A 742 -18.77 11.96 -44.55
CA ARG A 742 -17.42 12.40 -44.98
C ARG A 742 -16.35 11.60 -44.24
N GLY A 743 -16.54 11.37 -42.95
CA GLY A 743 -15.57 10.63 -42.16
C GLY A 743 -15.75 10.73 -40.66
N LEU A 744 -14.73 10.22 -39.96
CA LEU A 744 -14.63 10.18 -38.52
C LEU A 744 -13.64 11.23 -38.03
N ALA A 745 -14.08 12.10 -37.12
CA ALA A 745 -13.25 13.11 -36.47
C ALA A 745 -13.05 12.78 -34.99
N LEU A 746 -11.81 12.86 -34.53
CA LEU A 746 -11.43 12.65 -33.12
C LEU A 746 -10.34 13.64 -32.69
N GLN A 747 -10.29 13.90 -31.38
CA GLN A 747 -9.17 14.56 -30.71
C GLN A 747 -8.27 13.52 -30.08
N LEU A 748 -6.96 13.73 -30.17
CA LEU A 748 -5.93 12.89 -29.59
C LEU A 748 -5.14 13.68 -28.55
N PHE A 749 -5.11 13.19 -27.31
CA PHE A 749 -4.38 13.81 -26.20
C PHE A 749 -3.07 13.07 -25.94
N GLU A 750 -2.00 13.84 -25.71
CA GLU A 750 -0.65 13.29 -25.51
C GLU A 750 -0.56 12.40 -24.27
N ARG A 751 -1.28 12.80 -23.21
CA ARG A 751 -1.34 12.06 -21.95
C ARG A 751 -2.38 10.94 -21.99
N ASP A 752 -1.98 9.81 -21.43
CA ASP A 752 -2.85 8.63 -21.32
C ASP A 752 -3.89 8.75 -20.19
N TRP A 753 -3.71 9.68 -19.24
CA TRP A 753 -4.63 9.97 -18.15
C TRP A 753 -5.24 11.37 -18.28
N GLN A 754 -6.44 11.57 -17.70
CA GLN A 754 -7.14 12.86 -17.69
C GLN A 754 -6.78 13.67 -16.45
N ALA A 755 -5.80 14.58 -16.55
CA ALA A 755 -5.57 15.53 -15.46
C ALA A 755 -6.73 16.54 -15.40
N ALA A 756 -7.11 16.99 -14.20
CA ALA A 756 -8.18 17.97 -14.02
C ALA A 756 -7.84 19.34 -14.63
N ASP A 757 -6.54 19.65 -14.71
CA ASP A 757 -5.94 20.88 -15.23
C ASP A 757 -5.13 20.63 -16.51
N ASP A 758 -5.50 19.62 -17.31
CA ASP A 758 -4.75 19.25 -18.51
C ASP A 758 -4.67 20.42 -19.51
N PRO A 759 -3.48 21.01 -19.76
CA PRO A 759 -3.35 22.14 -20.68
C PRO A 759 -3.33 21.70 -22.14
N ASP A 760 -3.28 20.39 -22.42
CA ASP A 760 -3.27 19.85 -23.76
C ASP A 760 -4.64 20.05 -24.45
N PRO A 761 -4.73 20.90 -25.48
CA PRO A 761 -5.98 21.12 -26.21
C PRO A 761 -6.38 19.90 -27.08
N GLY A 762 -5.48 18.92 -27.22
CA GLY A 762 -5.64 17.76 -28.09
C GLY A 762 -5.39 18.10 -29.56
N ARG A 763 -4.79 17.16 -30.29
CA ARG A 763 -4.60 17.24 -31.75
C ARG A 763 -5.82 16.66 -32.46
N SER A 764 -6.43 17.42 -33.36
CA SER A 764 -7.48 16.91 -34.24
C SER A 764 -6.92 15.94 -35.28
N LEU A 765 -7.63 14.83 -35.47
CA LEU A 765 -7.38 13.83 -36.51
C LEU A 765 -8.71 13.52 -37.21
N GLU A 766 -8.70 13.52 -38.54
CA GLU A 766 -9.85 13.16 -39.36
C GLU A 766 -9.49 12.02 -40.29
N TRP A 767 -10.35 11.01 -40.36
CA TRP A 767 -10.21 9.87 -41.26
C TRP A 767 -11.41 9.83 -42.20
N ALA A 768 -11.14 9.81 -43.51
CA ALA A 768 -12.21 9.67 -44.49
C ALA A 768 -12.90 8.30 -44.32
N LEU A 769 -14.23 8.28 -44.44
CA LEU A 769 -14.99 7.03 -44.34
C LEU A 769 -14.55 6.03 -45.41
N GLU A 770 -14.23 6.50 -46.62
CA GLU A 770 -13.74 5.63 -47.70
C GLU A 770 -12.45 4.88 -47.31
N ASP A 771 -11.51 5.55 -46.63
CA ASP A 771 -10.26 4.93 -46.19
C ASP A 771 -10.50 3.93 -45.06
N LEU A 772 -11.41 4.26 -44.13
CA LEU A 772 -11.86 3.34 -43.10
C LEU A 772 -12.49 2.07 -43.69
N LEU A 773 -13.29 2.20 -44.76
CA LEU A 773 -13.96 1.06 -45.40
C LEU A 773 -13.01 0.18 -46.21
N ARG A 774 -11.87 0.72 -46.67
CA ARG A 774 -10.79 -0.03 -47.35
C ARG A 774 -9.97 -0.91 -46.40
N LEU A 775 -10.08 -0.71 -45.08
CA LEU A 775 -9.42 -1.56 -44.10
C LEU A 775 -9.89 -3.03 -44.23
N PRO A 776 -9.02 -4.01 -43.91
CA PRO A 776 -9.41 -5.42 -43.90
C PRO A 776 -10.61 -5.67 -43.00
N ALA A 777 -11.66 -6.27 -43.56
CA ALA A 777 -12.90 -6.57 -42.86
C ALA A 777 -12.92 -8.04 -42.40
N GLU A 778 -13.12 -8.24 -41.10
CA GLU A 778 -13.41 -9.53 -40.50
C GLU A 778 -14.94 -9.73 -40.47
N PRO A 779 -15.50 -10.77 -41.12
CA PRO A 779 -16.92 -11.07 -41.00
C PRO A 779 -17.22 -11.65 -39.62
N LEU A 780 -18.25 -11.11 -38.95
CA LEU A 780 -18.78 -11.66 -37.71
C LEU A 780 -19.57 -12.93 -37.99
N ARG A 781 -19.49 -13.89 -37.09
CA ARG A 781 -20.16 -15.20 -37.22
C ARG A 781 -21.44 -15.22 -36.41
N GLU A 782 -22.52 -15.67 -37.03
CA GLU A 782 -23.80 -15.81 -36.36
C GLU A 782 -23.78 -16.98 -35.36
N HIS A 783 -24.30 -16.72 -34.15
CA HIS A 783 -24.56 -17.71 -33.12
C HIS A 783 -25.86 -17.36 -32.39
N GLN A 784 -26.97 -18.04 -32.70
CA GLN A 784 -28.26 -17.88 -32.03
C GLN A 784 -28.76 -16.42 -31.97
N GLY A 785 -28.63 -15.68 -33.08
CA GLY A 785 -29.04 -14.27 -33.17
C GLY A 785 -27.99 -13.26 -32.69
N LEU A 786 -26.83 -13.72 -32.23
CA LEU A 786 -25.65 -12.89 -31.97
C LEU A 786 -24.65 -12.96 -33.11
N TRP A 787 -23.94 -11.86 -33.36
CA TRP A 787 -22.87 -11.77 -34.36
C TRP A 787 -21.55 -11.52 -33.64
N LEU A 788 -20.68 -12.52 -33.62
CA LEU A 788 -19.47 -12.55 -32.80
C LEU A 788 -18.20 -12.44 -33.65
N SER A 789 -17.19 -11.75 -33.13
CA SER A 789 -15.84 -11.77 -33.70
C SER A 789 -15.20 -13.15 -33.52
N ALA A 790 -14.13 -13.45 -34.27
CA ALA A 790 -13.35 -14.66 -34.07
C ALA A 790 -12.75 -14.73 -32.66
N ALA A 791 -12.40 -13.57 -32.07
CA ALA A 791 -11.88 -13.48 -30.71
C ALA A 791 -12.95 -13.78 -29.65
N ASP A 792 -14.21 -13.43 -29.92
CA ASP A 792 -15.34 -13.62 -29.00
C ASP A 792 -16.04 -14.98 -29.16
N TRP A 793 -15.80 -15.68 -30.27
CA TRP A 793 -16.41 -16.99 -30.55
C TRP A 793 -16.24 -18.03 -29.43
N PRO A 794 -15.07 -18.18 -28.77
CA PRO A 794 -14.93 -19.09 -27.64
C PRO A 794 -15.86 -18.77 -26.46
N GLN A 795 -16.31 -17.52 -26.34
CA GLN A 795 -17.19 -17.03 -25.27
C GLN A 795 -18.67 -16.96 -25.69
N ALA A 796 -19.06 -17.53 -26.84
CA ALA A 796 -20.41 -17.44 -27.40
C ALA A 796 -21.52 -17.82 -26.40
N ARG A 797 -21.29 -18.84 -25.57
CA ARG A 797 -22.24 -19.26 -24.52
C ARG A 797 -22.41 -18.21 -23.43
N ALA A 798 -21.33 -17.54 -23.01
CA ALA A 798 -21.39 -16.48 -22.00
C ALA A 798 -22.14 -15.26 -22.54
N TRP A 799 -21.85 -14.86 -23.79
CA TRP A 799 -22.59 -13.81 -24.50
C TRP A 799 -24.09 -14.07 -24.62
N GLN A 800 -24.48 -15.34 -24.78
CA GLN A 800 -25.88 -15.74 -24.84
C GLN A 800 -26.56 -15.78 -23.47
N ALA A 801 -25.83 -16.16 -22.43
CA ALA A 801 -26.32 -16.17 -21.05
C ALA A 801 -26.43 -14.76 -20.43
N LEU A 802 -25.77 -13.76 -21.04
CA LEU A 802 -25.76 -12.38 -20.57
C LEU A 802 -27.18 -11.79 -20.49
N ARG A 803 -27.57 -11.37 -19.29
CA ARG A 803 -28.84 -10.67 -19.07
C ARG A 803 -28.81 -9.31 -19.79
N ARG A 804 -29.74 -9.11 -20.72
CA ARG A 804 -29.88 -7.85 -21.47
C ARG A 804 -30.34 -6.70 -20.55
N PRO A 805 -29.92 -5.46 -20.81
CA PRO A 805 -30.34 -4.31 -20.02
C PRO A 805 -31.83 -4.06 -20.21
N ALA A 806 -32.51 -3.56 -19.18
CA ALA A 806 -33.94 -3.27 -19.19
C ALA A 806 -34.31 -2.01 -20.01
N HIS A 807 -33.63 -1.76 -21.14
CA HIS A 807 -33.85 -0.64 -22.05
C HIS A 807 -34.76 -1.07 -23.22
N PRO A 808 -35.70 -0.23 -23.70
CA PRO A 808 -36.63 -0.58 -24.78
C PRO A 808 -35.97 -1.14 -26.03
N ALA A 809 -34.81 -0.61 -26.44
CA ALA A 809 -34.07 -1.09 -27.61
C ALA A 809 -33.61 -2.56 -27.51
N PHE A 810 -33.40 -3.09 -26.30
CA PHE A 810 -32.88 -4.44 -26.08
C PHE A 810 -33.96 -5.46 -25.67
N ARG A 811 -35.23 -5.06 -25.67
CA ARG A 811 -36.34 -5.99 -25.44
C ARG A 811 -36.57 -6.77 -26.73
N ALA A 812 -36.35 -8.08 -26.69
CA ALA A 812 -36.80 -8.98 -27.75
C ALA A 812 -38.29 -8.71 -28.02
N GLY A 813 -38.67 -8.66 -29.29
CA GLY A 813 -39.94 -8.13 -29.76
C GLY A 813 -41.17 -8.56 -28.97
N ALA A 814 -42.13 -7.63 -28.92
CA ALA A 814 -43.53 -8.03 -29.06
C ALA A 814 -43.72 -8.87 -30.33
#